data_AF-A0A3B6NJ80-F1
#
_entry.id   AF-A0A3B6NJ80-F1
#
_cell.length_a   1.000
_cell.length_b   1.000
_cell.length_c   1.000
_cell.angle_alpha   90.00
_cell.angle_beta   90.00
_cell.angle_gamma   90.00
#
_symmetry.space_group_name_H-M   'P 1'
#
loop_
_entity.id
_entity.type
_entity.pdbx_description
1 polymer ?
#
loop_
_entity_poly.entity_id
_entity_poly.type
_entity_poly.pdbx_seq_one_letter_code
_entity_poly.pdbx_strand_id
1 'polypeptide(L)'
;MRTEVIKADTIDVAVERILVELGKHTTSSRENAIYFDGWDGLGASSVLQAVAKRLEVSNELSKRPAGLEFEKIIHIDCSKWKSRRAMQREIAEQLNLPNWVMEIFDKQDEEDDFNGLDEGSRTEIAQVVREIYQRTQNQRFLVILHNGSSEEIDIFDFGLSLDRYSSSKMLWTFQGRFRLDPKMIDSVKKSTTTGVLLSASGDRQDPRELWSYLVSHEAAQVSSNKYGHVIIDPAIAAQCVLYMLKQSWIGSRIIDYDRAIHTSNYWICDGIIALTDIDRAWRVGDVLQHEMPFLNIDTHLKNDESAGMASYHLAKSAEHMPYWISTTTSTSGFVVSPSGVIPENMFSHSHMLGVLKLSRCAFSFSSPPFLCCHSLRFLWLEHCRDLVTGRSTTDHHHTEANKELGNRTTTSWECFQSLWVLDLRYTGWDQIWSTRVMDLMTQLRELNVMGAENWDMSHLRGRLRNIRKFRVTKSTCFFSDNMLSEMENMELLDFPGNIIRQGMASNSSLKTVIIDEFDGLKKSFKGNMELKNLYMKRISRGLEELDLSDTSVKTLDLRGVEAKSLPKRIILLGCEKLGTIVWALRVTDGWWPEVLHIDTTSTLTSAFFSLRTTLTSAYAGEAPLALPHADRSLQQYKEETFKGGWRITLTETRLLRSLASVRNFLKHASVHIDICPAATVGGSYAQGMNGNKLVQAQPQTSTIVSSEYVLKTGPVEVMII
;
A
#
# COMPACT_ATOMS: atom_id res chain seq x y z
N MET A 1 1.42 14.84 36.90
CA MET A 1 2.46 14.14 36.12
C MET A 1 3.82 14.65 36.58
N ARG A 2 4.77 13.77 36.87
CA ARG A 2 6.14 14.12 37.22
C ARG A 2 6.98 14.15 35.95
N THR A 3 7.75 15.22 35.74
CA THR A 3 8.63 15.36 34.57
C THR A 3 10.08 15.47 35.03
N GLU A 4 10.99 14.73 34.40
CA GLU A 4 12.41 14.70 34.73
C GLU A 4 13.27 14.62 33.46
N VAL A 5 14.40 15.33 33.46
CA VAL A 5 15.39 15.30 32.37
C VAL A 5 16.63 14.57 32.86
N ILE A 6 16.98 13.47 32.21
CA ILE A 6 18.14 12.64 32.50
C ILE A 6 19.34 13.17 31.71
N LYS A 7 20.49 13.30 32.39
CA LYS A 7 21.77 13.57 31.73
C LYS A 7 22.40 12.29 31.22
N ALA A 8 22.46 12.13 29.91
CA ALA A 8 22.99 10.94 29.24
C ALA A 8 23.61 11.31 27.89
N ASP A 9 24.90 11.02 27.74
CA ASP A 9 25.62 11.15 26.46
C ASP A 9 25.54 9.85 25.62
N THR A 10 25.04 8.75 26.19
CA THR A 10 24.91 7.46 25.48
C THR A 10 23.61 6.73 25.84
N ILE A 11 23.23 5.77 24.99
CA ILE A 11 22.08 4.88 25.25
C ILE A 11 22.27 4.11 26.55
N ASP A 12 23.47 3.58 26.81
CA ASP A 12 23.74 2.80 28.02
C ASP A 12 23.54 3.62 29.30
N VAL A 13 23.98 4.89 29.32
CA VAL A 13 23.77 5.77 30.48
C VAL A 13 22.29 6.06 30.68
N ALA A 14 21.52 6.29 29.61
CA ALA A 14 20.07 6.46 29.70
C ALA A 14 19.38 5.18 30.22
N VAL A 15 19.81 4.00 29.77
CA VAL A 15 19.31 2.70 30.24
C VAL A 15 19.51 2.56 31.75
N GLU A 16 20.71 2.82 32.29
CA GLU A 16 20.94 2.72 33.75
C GLU A 16 19.98 3.60 34.55
N ARG A 17 19.73 4.82 34.08
CA ARG A 17 18.86 5.79 34.75
C ARG A 17 17.39 5.34 34.71
N ILE A 18 16.95 4.76 33.61
CA ILE A 18 15.60 4.18 33.49
C ILE A 18 15.46 2.94 34.37
N LEU A 19 16.47 2.08 34.45
CA LEU A 19 16.44 0.92 35.34
C LEU A 19 16.30 1.33 36.81
N VAL A 20 16.99 2.39 37.23
CA VAL A 20 16.81 2.96 38.58
C VAL A 20 15.37 3.44 38.79
N GLU A 21 14.76 4.09 37.80
CA GLU A 21 13.37 4.54 37.90
C GLU A 21 12.37 3.36 37.97
N LEU A 22 12.58 2.33 37.15
CA LEU A 22 11.78 1.11 37.17
C LEU A 22 11.88 0.39 38.52
N GLY A 23 13.00 0.48 39.24
CA GLY A 23 13.19 -0.12 40.57
C GLY A 23 12.48 0.61 41.71
N LYS A 24 12.02 1.87 41.54
CA LYS A 24 11.40 2.64 42.63
C LYS A 24 10.05 2.06 43.06
N HIS A 25 9.81 1.99 44.36
CA HIS A 25 8.45 1.77 44.89
C HIS A 25 7.61 3.04 44.70
N THR A 26 6.50 2.90 43.99
CA THR A 26 5.57 3.98 43.70
C THR A 26 4.44 3.97 44.72
N THR A 27 4.00 5.16 45.14
CA THR A 27 2.86 5.29 46.07
C THR A 27 1.53 5.46 45.33
N SER A 28 1.60 5.79 44.04
CA SER A 28 0.48 5.97 43.12
C SER A 28 0.58 5.01 41.94
N SER A 29 -0.52 4.33 41.60
CA SER A 29 -0.57 3.46 40.42
C SER A 29 -0.29 4.21 39.11
N ARG A 30 -0.55 5.52 39.06
CA ARG A 30 -0.22 6.35 37.88
C ARG A 30 1.28 6.42 37.63
N GLU A 31 2.10 6.38 38.67
CA GLU A 31 3.57 6.41 38.53
C GLU A 31 4.14 5.09 37.99
N ASN A 32 3.31 4.06 37.82
CA ASN A 32 3.72 2.80 37.19
C ASN A 32 3.82 2.92 35.66
N ALA A 33 3.18 3.92 35.06
CA ALA A 33 3.31 4.24 33.64
C ALA A 33 4.35 5.35 33.43
N ILE A 34 5.45 4.99 32.79
CA ILE A 34 6.62 5.82 32.52
C ILE A 34 6.76 6.00 31.01
N TYR A 35 6.65 7.23 30.56
CA TYR A 35 6.96 7.62 29.19
C TYR A 35 8.41 8.07 29.08
N PHE A 36 9.12 7.59 28.06
CA PHE A 36 10.48 8.02 27.75
C PHE A 36 10.55 8.68 26.37
N ASP A 37 10.92 9.96 26.35
CA ASP A 37 10.98 10.77 25.14
C ASP A 37 12.27 10.56 24.33
N GLY A 38 13.37 10.10 24.94
CA GLY A 38 14.68 10.12 24.31
C GLY A 38 15.28 11.53 24.27
N TRP A 39 16.10 11.81 23.26
CA TRP A 39 16.70 13.14 23.00
C TRP A 39 15.83 13.88 21.99
N ASP A 40 14.76 14.51 22.50
CA ASP A 40 13.72 15.18 21.69
C ASP A 40 13.06 14.22 20.67
N GLY A 41 12.83 12.97 21.09
CA GLY A 41 12.27 11.90 20.28
C GLY A 41 13.26 10.85 19.83
N LEU A 42 14.45 11.26 19.42
CA LEU A 42 15.43 10.35 18.84
C LEU A 42 16.06 9.47 19.91
N GLY A 43 16.31 8.21 19.59
CA GLY A 43 16.97 7.25 20.48
C GLY A 43 16.05 6.59 21.50
N ALA A 44 14.79 7.02 21.64
CA ALA A 44 13.85 6.45 22.58
C ALA A 44 13.62 4.96 22.31
N SER A 45 13.40 4.58 21.05
CA SER A 45 13.24 3.19 20.65
C SER A 45 14.51 2.36 20.90
N SER A 46 15.69 2.96 20.71
CA SER A 46 16.97 2.32 21.04
C SER A 46 17.12 2.01 22.52
N VAL A 47 16.76 2.97 23.37
CA VAL A 47 16.84 2.80 24.83
C VAL A 47 15.85 1.74 25.32
N LEU A 48 14.59 1.77 24.89
CA LEU A 48 13.58 0.76 25.29
C LEU A 48 14.02 -0.65 24.89
N GLN A 49 14.53 -0.82 23.67
CA GLN A 49 15.05 -2.11 23.20
C GLN A 49 16.25 -2.59 24.02
N ALA A 50 17.15 -1.67 24.41
CA ALA A 50 18.31 -1.99 25.24
C ALA A 50 17.89 -2.36 26.67
N VAL A 51 16.89 -1.68 27.23
CA VAL A 51 16.27 -2.06 28.52
C VAL A 51 15.69 -3.47 28.44
N ALA A 52 14.91 -3.78 27.39
CA ALA A 52 14.33 -5.12 27.19
C ALA A 52 15.43 -6.21 27.16
N LYS A 53 16.45 -6.04 26.31
CA LYS A 53 17.58 -6.98 26.19
C LYS A 53 18.31 -7.20 27.51
N ARG A 54 18.55 -6.13 28.27
CA ARG A 54 19.29 -6.21 29.53
C ARG A 54 18.53 -6.95 30.62
N LEU A 55 17.20 -6.81 30.63
CA LEU A 55 16.35 -7.50 31.59
C LEU A 55 16.09 -8.97 31.20
N GLU A 56 16.10 -9.31 29.90
CA GLU A 56 16.00 -10.69 29.40
C GLU A 56 17.22 -11.56 29.74
N VAL A 57 18.44 -11.02 29.66
CA VAL A 57 19.68 -11.78 29.93
C VAL A 57 19.75 -12.32 31.38
N SER A 58 19.05 -11.68 32.31
CA SER A 58 18.99 -12.09 33.71
C SER A 58 17.80 -13.02 33.95
N ASN A 59 17.88 -14.26 33.45
CA ASN A 59 16.82 -15.27 33.60
C ASN A 59 16.58 -15.74 35.05
N GLU A 60 17.57 -15.57 35.93
CA GLU A 60 17.39 -15.84 37.37
C GLU A 60 16.87 -14.58 38.08
N LEU A 61 15.66 -14.66 38.64
CA LEU A 61 15.04 -13.57 39.40
C LEU A 61 15.95 -13.09 40.55
N SER A 62 16.71 -14.02 41.16
CA SER A 62 17.65 -13.77 42.26
C SER A 62 18.90 -12.98 41.88
N LYS A 63 19.24 -12.92 40.58
CA LYS A 63 20.39 -12.15 40.06
C LYS A 63 20.01 -10.74 39.63
N ARG A 64 18.72 -10.39 39.68
CA ARG A 64 18.24 -9.06 39.27
C ARG A 64 18.46 -8.03 40.38
N PRO A 65 18.75 -6.76 40.03
CA PRO A 65 18.84 -5.70 41.02
C PRO A 65 17.52 -5.54 41.78
N ALA A 66 17.61 -5.16 43.05
CA ALA A 66 16.47 -4.97 43.92
C ALA A 66 15.42 -4.05 43.28
N GLY A 67 14.16 -4.50 43.27
CA GLY A 67 13.05 -3.75 42.69
C GLY A 67 12.81 -4.00 41.19
N LEU A 68 13.67 -4.74 40.49
CA LEU A 68 13.51 -5.14 39.08
C LEU A 68 13.10 -6.61 38.90
N GLU A 69 12.65 -7.24 39.97
CA GLU A 69 12.18 -8.63 40.03
C GLU A 69 10.79 -8.80 39.39
N PHE A 70 10.66 -8.47 38.10
CA PHE A 70 9.43 -8.72 37.32
C PHE A 70 9.36 -10.20 36.93
N GLU A 71 8.29 -10.89 37.32
CA GLU A 71 8.05 -12.28 36.91
C GLU A 71 7.93 -12.42 35.39
N LYS A 72 7.40 -11.38 34.72
CA LYS A 72 7.24 -11.35 33.28
C LYS A 72 7.65 -10.00 32.68
N ILE A 73 8.36 -10.06 31.55
CA ILE A 73 8.69 -8.89 30.74
C ILE A 73 7.97 -9.09 29.41
N ILE A 74 7.07 -8.15 29.08
CA ILE A 74 6.26 -8.16 27.87
C ILE A 74 6.80 -7.06 26.98
N HIS A 75 7.65 -7.44 26.02
CA HIS A 75 8.22 -6.48 25.07
C HIS A 75 7.36 -6.42 23.81
N ILE A 76 6.71 -5.28 23.59
CA ILE A 76 5.76 -5.05 22.50
C ILE A 76 6.38 -4.02 21.54
N ASP A 77 6.91 -4.49 20.41
CA ASP A 77 7.40 -3.60 19.35
C ASP A 77 6.28 -3.30 18.34
N CYS A 78 5.43 -2.32 18.67
CA CYS A 78 4.45 -1.75 17.75
C CYS A 78 4.94 -0.44 17.11
N SER A 79 6.26 -0.26 16.96
CA SER A 79 6.83 0.93 16.28
C SER A 79 6.21 1.15 14.90
N LYS A 80 5.83 0.06 14.25
CA LYS A 80 4.97 0.02 13.07
C LYS A 80 3.53 -0.19 13.48
N TRP A 81 2.81 0.89 13.69
CA TRP A 81 1.41 0.79 14.00
C TRP A 81 0.64 0.19 12.81
N LYS A 82 0.05 -0.98 13.02
CA LYS A 82 -0.92 -1.58 12.10
C LYS A 82 -2.33 -1.31 12.58
N SER A 83 -2.68 -1.87 13.74
CA SER A 83 -3.99 -1.73 14.37
C SER A 83 -3.94 -2.14 15.83
N ARG A 84 -5.02 -1.85 16.57
CA ARG A 84 -5.17 -2.32 17.96
C ARG A 84 -5.20 -3.85 18.00
N ARG A 85 -5.85 -4.50 17.02
CA ARG A 85 -5.83 -5.96 16.85
C ARG A 85 -4.42 -6.54 16.74
N ALA A 86 -3.55 -5.93 15.94
CA ALA A 86 -2.17 -6.40 15.76
C ALA A 86 -1.35 -6.30 17.05
N MET A 87 -1.51 -5.20 17.80
CA MET A 87 -0.89 -5.04 19.12
C MET A 87 -1.38 -6.11 20.11
N GLN A 88 -2.69 -6.41 20.12
CA GLN A 88 -3.25 -7.46 20.97
C GLN A 88 -2.66 -8.84 20.63
N ARG A 89 -2.44 -9.14 19.35
CA ARG A 89 -1.81 -10.38 18.88
C ARG A 89 -0.36 -10.48 19.36
N GLU A 90 0.43 -9.42 19.25
CA GLU A 90 1.81 -9.37 19.79
C GLU A 90 1.82 -9.62 21.31
N ILE A 91 0.90 -9.01 22.07
CA ILE A 91 0.79 -9.27 23.52
C ILE A 91 0.52 -10.76 23.78
N ALA A 92 -0.39 -11.38 23.04
CA ALA A 92 -0.70 -12.80 23.18
C ALA A 92 0.52 -13.70 22.89
N GLU A 93 1.31 -13.37 21.86
CA GLU A 93 2.53 -14.08 21.49
C GLU A 93 3.61 -13.97 22.58
N GLN A 94 3.88 -12.75 23.06
CA GLN A 94 4.82 -12.48 24.15
C GLN A 94 4.41 -13.17 25.46
N LEU A 95 3.10 -13.31 25.68
CA LEU A 95 2.57 -14.03 26.84
C LEU A 95 2.62 -15.55 26.69
N ASN A 96 2.97 -16.08 25.52
CA ASN A 96 2.85 -17.49 25.13
C ASN A 96 1.45 -18.02 25.43
N LEU A 97 0.41 -17.30 24.98
CA LEU A 97 -0.96 -17.79 25.10
C LEU A 97 -1.17 -19.03 24.22
N PRO A 98 -2.08 -19.94 24.60
CA PRO A 98 -2.28 -21.19 23.87
C PRO A 98 -2.70 -20.98 22.41
N ASN A 99 -2.40 -21.96 21.55
CA ASN A 99 -2.71 -21.89 20.11
C ASN A 99 -4.19 -21.59 19.79
N TRP A 100 -5.14 -22.06 20.60
CA TRP A 100 -6.55 -21.76 20.40
C TRP A 100 -6.88 -20.26 20.50
N VAL A 101 -6.06 -19.47 21.22
CA VAL A 101 -6.17 -18.00 21.26
C VAL A 101 -5.71 -17.40 19.93
N MET A 102 -4.65 -17.94 19.32
CA MET A 102 -4.20 -17.52 17.98
C MET A 102 -5.24 -17.84 16.91
N GLU A 103 -5.89 -18.99 17.02
CA GLU A 103 -7.00 -19.38 16.14
C GLU A 103 -8.19 -18.40 16.24
N ILE A 104 -8.43 -17.78 17.41
CA ILE A 104 -9.47 -16.74 17.54
C ILE A 104 -9.11 -15.50 16.73
N PHE A 105 -7.84 -15.09 16.74
CA PHE A 105 -7.40 -13.97 15.91
C PHE A 105 -7.58 -14.30 14.43
N ASP A 106 -7.10 -15.46 13.99
CA ASP A 106 -7.16 -15.86 12.58
C ASP A 106 -8.62 -15.95 12.10
N LYS A 107 -9.48 -16.53 12.91
CA LYS A 107 -10.92 -16.59 12.62
C LYS A 107 -11.53 -15.20 12.53
N GLN A 108 -11.28 -14.31 13.49
CA GLN A 108 -11.88 -12.98 13.46
C GLN A 108 -11.31 -12.10 12.35
N ASP A 109 -10.02 -12.22 12.05
CA ASP A 109 -9.38 -11.50 10.94
C ASP A 109 -9.94 -11.95 9.59
N GLU A 110 -10.21 -13.25 9.43
CA GLU A 110 -10.92 -13.79 8.27
C GLU A 110 -12.36 -13.26 8.19
N GLU A 111 -13.10 -13.25 9.31
CA GLU A 111 -14.45 -12.67 9.35
C GLU A 111 -14.45 -11.17 8.99
N ASP A 112 -13.46 -10.41 9.47
CA ASP A 112 -13.29 -8.99 9.19
C ASP A 112 -12.91 -8.74 7.70
N ASP A 113 -12.14 -9.64 7.07
CA ASP A 113 -11.88 -9.63 5.62
C ASP A 113 -13.17 -9.75 4.82
N PHE A 114 -14.06 -10.71 5.18
CA PHE A 114 -15.37 -10.87 4.54
C PHE A 114 -16.29 -9.66 4.77
N ASN A 115 -16.17 -9.01 5.92
CA ASN A 115 -16.89 -7.77 6.24
C ASN A 115 -16.32 -6.53 5.53
N GLY A 116 -15.20 -6.66 4.81
CA GLY A 116 -14.55 -5.55 4.11
C GLY A 116 -13.91 -4.54 5.06
N LEU A 117 -13.61 -4.95 6.29
CA LEU A 117 -12.99 -4.10 7.29
C LEU A 117 -11.48 -4.02 7.05
N ASP A 118 -10.99 -2.79 6.85
CA ASP A 118 -9.57 -2.52 6.67
C ASP A 118 -8.75 -2.97 7.90
N GLU A 119 -7.57 -3.56 7.65
CA GLU A 119 -6.68 -4.08 8.70
C GLU A 119 -6.38 -3.02 9.77
N GLY A 120 -6.19 -1.77 9.36
CA GLY A 120 -5.88 -0.65 10.24
C GLY A 120 -7.01 -0.24 11.18
N SER A 121 -8.25 -0.62 10.84
CA SER A 121 -9.46 -0.29 11.61
C SER A 121 -9.86 -1.39 12.60
N ARG A 122 -9.13 -2.52 12.64
CA ARG A 122 -9.48 -3.67 13.50
C ARG A 122 -9.19 -3.38 14.99
N THR A 123 -10.20 -3.61 15.81
CA THR A 123 -10.17 -3.43 17.28
C THR A 123 -9.93 -4.75 18.01
N GLU A 124 -9.72 -4.69 19.32
CA GLU A 124 -9.43 -5.82 20.20
C GLU A 124 -10.58 -6.82 20.31
N ILE A 125 -10.24 -8.09 20.47
CA ILE A 125 -11.20 -9.17 20.71
C ILE A 125 -11.42 -9.31 22.22
N ALA A 126 -12.65 -9.07 22.68
CA ALA A 126 -13.00 -9.11 24.09
C ALA A 126 -12.69 -10.46 24.77
N GLN A 127 -12.85 -11.58 24.06
CA GLN A 127 -12.47 -12.90 24.58
C GLN A 127 -10.97 -12.99 24.87
N VAL A 128 -10.13 -12.48 23.97
CA VAL A 128 -8.68 -12.49 24.14
C VAL A 128 -8.23 -11.53 25.24
N VAL A 129 -8.89 -10.37 25.40
CA VAL A 129 -8.66 -9.45 26.52
C VAL A 129 -8.78 -10.19 27.86
N ARG A 130 -9.82 -11.02 28.02
CA ARG A 130 -10.02 -11.82 29.23
C ARG A 130 -8.91 -12.84 29.48
N GLU A 131 -8.43 -13.51 28.43
CA GLU A 131 -7.32 -14.47 28.54
C GLU A 131 -6.01 -13.79 28.92
N ILE A 132 -5.71 -12.61 28.35
CA ILE A 132 -4.55 -11.80 28.70
C ILE A 132 -4.62 -11.38 30.18
N TYR A 133 -5.79 -10.92 30.63
CA TYR A 133 -6.01 -10.54 32.02
C TYR A 133 -5.78 -11.71 32.97
N GLN A 134 -6.38 -12.88 32.69
CA GLN A 134 -6.18 -14.08 33.52
C GLN A 134 -4.73 -14.53 33.55
N ARG A 135 -4.00 -14.42 32.44
CA ARG A 135 -2.60 -14.83 32.35
C ARG A 135 -1.66 -13.95 33.17
N THR A 136 -2.00 -12.68 33.32
CA THR A 136 -1.17 -11.68 34.03
C THR A 136 -1.67 -11.39 35.45
N GLN A 137 -2.83 -11.91 35.81
CA GLN A 137 -3.42 -11.76 37.13
C GLN A 137 -2.47 -12.31 38.22
N ASN A 138 -2.27 -11.52 39.27
CA ASN A 138 -1.39 -11.81 40.41
C ASN A 138 0.10 -12.00 40.06
N GLN A 139 0.53 -11.63 38.85
CA GLN A 139 1.94 -11.63 38.47
C GLN A 139 2.45 -10.21 38.41
N ARG A 140 3.66 -9.98 38.94
CA ARG A 140 4.36 -8.71 38.72
C ARG A 140 4.99 -8.70 37.33
N PHE A 141 4.59 -7.78 36.47
CA PHE A 141 5.11 -7.70 35.09
C PHE A 141 5.60 -6.30 34.70
N LEU A 142 6.48 -6.26 33.70
CA LEU A 142 6.92 -5.03 33.03
C LEU A 142 6.46 -5.06 31.57
N VAL A 143 5.72 -4.06 31.14
CA VAL A 143 5.42 -3.81 29.73
C VAL A 143 6.45 -2.83 29.17
N ILE A 144 7.10 -3.20 28.08
CA ILE A 144 7.96 -2.29 27.30
C ILE A 144 7.26 -2.07 25.96
N LEU A 145 6.65 -0.91 25.75
CA LEU A 145 5.82 -0.62 24.59
C LEU A 145 6.46 0.42 23.67
N HIS A 146 6.73 0.03 22.44
CA HIS A 146 7.00 0.96 21.35
C HIS A 146 5.66 1.29 20.67
N ASN A 147 5.00 2.37 21.07
CA ASN A 147 3.71 2.75 20.50
C ASN A 147 3.94 3.55 19.21
N GLY A 148 3.81 2.90 18.06
CA GLY A 148 3.91 3.55 16.75
C GLY A 148 2.70 4.42 16.36
N SER A 149 1.65 4.52 17.17
CA SER A 149 0.51 5.39 16.88
C SER A 149 0.79 6.82 17.34
N SER A 150 -0.13 7.75 17.01
CA SER A 150 -0.09 9.13 17.51
C SER A 150 -1.00 9.36 18.72
N GLU A 151 -1.62 8.30 19.23
CA GLU A 151 -2.58 8.37 20.34
C GLU A 151 -2.07 7.55 21.52
N GLU A 152 -2.32 8.03 22.73
CA GLU A 152 -2.00 7.26 23.92
C GLU A 152 -2.91 6.04 24.00
N ILE A 153 -2.31 4.88 24.28
CA ILE A 153 -3.02 3.61 24.34
C ILE A 153 -3.13 3.22 25.82
N ASP A 154 -4.36 3.00 26.29
CA ASP A 154 -4.58 2.39 27.58
C ASP A 154 -4.38 0.87 27.46
N ILE A 155 -3.34 0.36 28.13
CA ILE A 155 -3.06 -1.08 28.11
C ILE A 155 -4.11 -1.90 28.88
N PHE A 156 -4.97 -1.24 29.66
CA PHE A 156 -6.12 -1.88 30.29
C PHE A 156 -7.11 -2.41 29.24
N ASP A 157 -7.25 -1.74 28.09
CA ASP A 157 -8.10 -2.19 26.97
C ASP A 157 -7.65 -3.56 26.42
N PHE A 158 -6.39 -3.94 26.68
CA PHE A 158 -5.79 -5.20 26.27
C PHE A 158 -5.79 -6.26 27.40
N GLY A 159 -6.29 -5.92 28.59
CA GLY A 159 -6.35 -6.80 29.74
C GLY A 159 -5.13 -6.71 30.66
N LEU A 160 -4.24 -5.72 30.48
CA LEU A 160 -3.06 -5.52 31.33
C LEU A 160 -3.35 -4.45 32.38
N SER A 161 -3.40 -4.84 33.66
CA SER A 161 -3.67 -3.92 34.77
C SER A 161 -2.41 -3.48 35.51
N LEU A 162 -2.23 -2.16 35.67
CA LEU A 162 -1.15 -1.52 36.46
C LEU A 162 -1.58 -1.18 37.89
N ASP A 163 -2.46 -1.99 38.48
CA ASP A 163 -3.01 -1.78 39.81
C ASP A 163 -1.92 -1.52 40.86
N ARG A 164 -2.27 -0.71 41.87
CA ARG A 164 -1.35 -0.31 42.95
C ARG A 164 -0.73 -1.52 43.67
N TYR A 165 -1.45 -2.64 43.70
CA TYR A 165 -1.05 -3.85 44.43
C TYR A 165 -0.17 -4.80 43.62
N SER A 166 -0.15 -4.73 42.28
CA SER A 166 0.64 -5.64 41.45
C SER A 166 2.10 -5.21 41.34
N SER A 167 2.43 -3.94 41.63
CA SER A 167 3.76 -3.34 41.41
C SER A 167 4.30 -3.53 39.98
N SER A 168 3.39 -3.84 39.04
CA SER A 168 3.65 -3.93 37.62
C SER A 168 3.90 -2.53 37.06
N LYS A 169 4.73 -2.45 36.02
CA LYS A 169 5.11 -1.17 35.41
C LYS A 169 5.00 -1.23 33.89
N MET A 170 4.94 -0.05 33.29
CA MET A 170 4.97 0.16 31.86
C MET A 170 6.02 1.22 31.53
N LEU A 171 6.94 0.88 30.64
CA LEU A 171 7.85 1.81 29.99
C LEU A 171 7.42 1.93 28.52
N TRP A 172 7.16 3.15 28.05
CA TRP A 172 6.67 3.31 26.68
C TRP A 172 7.17 4.58 25.98
N THR A 173 7.12 4.58 24.65
CA THR A 173 7.47 5.73 23.79
C THR A 173 6.50 5.86 22.61
N PHE A 174 6.46 7.04 21.99
CA PHE A 174 5.60 7.39 20.84
C PHE A 174 6.33 7.25 19.50
N GLN A 175 5.56 6.92 18.45
CA GLN A 175 5.91 6.89 17.02
C GLN A 175 7.16 6.05 16.65
N GLY A 176 7.62 5.19 17.56
CA GLY A 176 8.68 4.23 17.28
C GLY A 176 10.04 4.85 16.96
N ARG A 177 10.67 4.36 15.89
CA ARG A 177 12.04 4.72 15.46
C ARG A 177 12.04 6.02 14.65
N PHE A 178 13.12 6.77 14.75
CA PHE A 178 13.38 8.04 14.05
C PHE A 178 12.33 9.11 14.31
N ARG A 179 11.76 9.13 15.52
CA ARG A 179 10.83 10.20 15.91
C ARG A 179 11.58 11.52 16.04
N LEU A 180 11.02 12.56 15.43
CA LEU A 180 11.57 13.91 15.41
C LEU A 180 10.55 14.98 15.81
N ASP A 181 9.32 14.58 16.16
CA ASP A 181 8.30 15.51 16.63
C ASP A 181 8.41 15.71 18.16
N PRO A 182 8.88 16.89 18.62
CA PRO A 182 8.97 17.18 20.05
C PRO A 182 7.60 17.41 20.69
N LYS A 183 6.54 17.67 19.91
CA LYS A 183 5.20 17.98 20.41
C LYS A 183 4.47 16.78 21.00
N MET A 184 4.97 15.57 20.75
CA MET A 184 4.41 14.35 21.35
C MET A 184 4.44 14.40 22.89
N ILE A 185 5.39 15.14 23.48
CA ILE A 185 5.40 15.36 24.93
C ILE A 185 4.11 16.03 25.41
N ASP A 186 3.53 16.96 24.65
CA ASP A 186 2.39 17.75 25.09
C ASP A 186 1.09 16.95 25.19
N SER A 187 0.95 15.88 24.39
CA SER A 187 -0.14 14.91 24.56
C SER A 187 0.05 14.11 25.85
N VAL A 188 1.27 13.64 26.12
CA VAL A 188 1.59 12.93 27.37
C VAL A 188 1.39 13.83 28.59
N LYS A 189 1.70 15.14 28.49
CA LYS A 189 1.49 16.08 29.61
C LYS A 189 0.05 16.15 30.08
N LYS A 190 -0.90 15.90 29.17
CA LYS A 190 -2.35 15.90 29.42
C LYS A 190 -2.88 14.52 29.80
N SER A 191 -2.04 13.50 29.80
CA SER A 191 -2.42 12.12 30.09
C SER A 191 -2.99 11.94 31.50
N THR A 192 -4.03 11.12 31.59
CA THR A 192 -4.59 10.64 32.85
C THR A 192 -3.98 9.31 33.30
N THR A 193 -3.41 8.52 32.39
CA THR A 193 -2.88 7.17 32.64
C THR A 193 -1.37 7.17 32.91
N THR A 194 -0.61 8.03 32.22
CA THR A 194 0.84 8.20 32.41
C THR A 194 1.17 9.16 33.54
N GLY A 195 1.96 8.70 34.51
CA GLY A 195 2.33 9.48 35.69
C GLY A 195 3.72 10.10 35.63
N VAL A 196 4.65 9.49 34.89
CA VAL A 196 6.05 9.89 34.82
C VAL A 196 6.47 10.14 33.37
N LEU A 197 7.10 11.29 33.13
CA LEU A 197 7.70 11.66 31.86
C LEU A 197 9.21 11.85 32.03
N LEU A 198 10.00 11.08 31.29
CA LEU A 198 11.45 11.15 31.27
C LEU A 198 11.92 11.60 29.89
N SER A 199 12.84 12.56 29.82
CA SER A 199 13.59 12.88 28.60
C SER A 199 15.09 12.79 28.85
N ALA A 200 15.88 12.75 27.79
CA ALA A 200 17.34 12.72 27.86
C ALA A 200 17.94 13.99 27.25
N SER A 201 19.07 14.43 27.80
CA SER A 201 19.88 15.51 27.23
C SER A 201 21.36 15.16 27.30
N GLY A 202 22.09 15.51 26.24
CA GLY A 202 23.56 15.44 26.23
C GLY A 202 24.14 16.47 27.20
N ASP A 203 25.25 16.11 27.84
CA ASP A 203 25.98 16.98 28.78
C ASP A 203 27.27 17.52 28.15
N ARG A 204 28.01 16.67 27.41
CA ARG A 204 29.38 16.99 26.96
C ARG A 204 29.65 16.78 25.47
N GLN A 205 28.85 15.96 24.79
CA GLN A 205 29.11 15.60 23.39
C GLN A 205 28.62 16.67 22.41
N ASP A 206 29.30 16.85 21.27
CA ASP A 206 28.78 17.68 20.18
C ASP A 206 27.39 17.14 19.79
N PRO A 207 26.32 17.98 19.80
CA PRO A 207 24.98 17.56 19.39
C PRO A 207 24.96 16.80 18.05
N ARG A 208 25.87 17.11 17.12
CA ARG A 208 25.97 16.40 15.84
C ARG A 208 26.45 14.96 15.98
N GLU A 209 27.45 14.72 16.81
CA GLU A 209 27.98 13.38 17.04
C GLU A 209 26.97 12.50 17.76
N LEU A 210 26.34 13.04 18.81
CA LEU A 210 25.28 12.37 19.54
C LEU A 210 24.13 12.00 18.60
N TRP A 211 23.73 12.93 17.74
CA TRP A 211 22.65 12.69 16.79
C TRP A 211 22.99 11.59 15.77
N SER A 212 24.18 11.63 15.15
CA SER A 212 24.63 10.55 14.25
C SER A 212 24.75 9.20 14.96
N TYR A 213 25.18 9.19 16.22
CA TYR A 213 25.22 8.01 17.07
C TYR A 213 23.81 7.43 17.28
N LEU A 214 22.81 8.25 17.63
CA LEU A 214 21.44 7.80 17.87
C LEU A 214 20.76 7.27 16.59
N VAL A 215 20.92 7.96 15.45
CA VAL A 215 20.41 7.50 14.15
C VAL A 215 20.98 6.12 13.80
N SER A 216 22.28 5.92 14.03
CA SER A 216 22.93 4.63 13.73
C SER A 216 22.38 3.49 14.59
N HIS A 217 22.06 3.76 15.86
CA HIS A 217 21.48 2.75 16.76
C HIS A 217 20.04 2.39 16.39
N GLU A 218 19.21 3.37 16.03
CA GLU A 218 17.84 3.10 15.57
C GLU A 218 17.82 2.42 14.19
N ALA A 219 18.77 2.75 13.31
CA ALA A 219 18.96 2.06 12.03
C ALA A 219 19.32 0.58 12.20
N ALA A 220 20.14 0.24 13.19
CA ALA A 220 20.46 -1.15 13.50
C ALA A 220 19.21 -1.98 13.89
N GLN A 221 18.15 -1.35 14.39
CA GLN A 221 16.89 -2.04 14.70
C GLN A 221 16.06 -2.36 13.45
N VAL A 222 16.24 -1.59 12.36
CA VAL A 222 15.56 -1.84 11.08
C VAL A 222 16.12 -3.09 10.40
N SER A 223 17.41 -3.34 10.59
CA SER A 223 18.15 -4.48 10.03
C SER A 223 17.73 -5.84 10.60
N SER A 224 17.10 -5.89 11.77
CA SER A 224 16.74 -7.13 12.48
C SER A 224 15.31 -7.63 12.19
N ASN A 225 14.73 -7.27 11.05
CA ASN A 225 13.32 -7.51 10.77
C ASN A 225 12.95 -9.00 10.88
N LYS A 226 12.18 -9.35 11.92
CA LYS A 226 11.78 -10.73 12.33
C LYS A 226 11.09 -11.54 11.21
N TYR A 227 10.58 -10.88 10.17
CA TYR A 227 9.72 -11.48 9.14
C TYR A 227 10.18 -11.19 7.69
N GLY A 228 11.36 -10.59 7.48
CA GLY A 228 11.86 -10.22 6.15
C GLY A 228 12.96 -11.14 5.62
N HIS A 229 12.84 -11.62 4.38
CA HIS A 229 13.92 -12.34 3.68
C HIS A 229 15.09 -11.44 3.22
N VAL A 230 15.02 -10.12 3.49
CA VAL A 230 15.99 -9.12 3.04
C VAL A 230 16.74 -8.57 4.24
N ILE A 231 17.99 -9.00 4.42
CA ILE A 231 18.89 -8.41 5.42
C ILE A 231 19.33 -7.05 4.90
N ILE A 232 19.06 -6.00 5.69
CA ILE A 232 19.43 -4.62 5.39
C ILE A 232 20.65 -4.26 6.22
N ASP A 233 21.70 -3.74 5.59
CA ASP A 233 22.86 -3.22 6.30
C ASP A 233 22.45 -1.98 7.15
N PRO A 234 22.69 -1.99 8.47
CA PRO A 234 22.41 -0.84 9.33
C PRO A 234 23.01 0.48 8.82
N ALA A 235 24.20 0.43 8.21
CA ALA A 235 24.86 1.62 7.69
C ALA A 235 24.10 2.22 6.50
N ILE A 236 23.57 1.38 5.60
CA ILE A 236 22.71 1.82 4.49
C ILE A 236 21.43 2.44 5.04
N ALA A 237 20.78 1.79 6.01
CA ALA A 237 19.57 2.32 6.64
C ALA A 237 19.81 3.69 7.29
N ALA A 238 20.94 3.85 8.01
CA ALA A 238 21.32 5.12 8.61
C ALA A 238 21.55 6.20 7.54
N GLN A 239 22.26 5.89 6.45
CA GLN A 239 22.49 6.83 5.35
C GLN A 239 21.19 7.26 4.66
N CYS A 240 20.24 6.35 4.44
CA CYS A 240 18.92 6.67 3.90
C CYS A 240 18.17 7.67 4.80
N VAL A 241 18.19 7.46 6.12
CA VAL A 241 17.57 8.37 7.10
C VAL A 241 18.24 9.74 7.07
N LEU A 242 19.57 9.78 7.12
CA LEU A 242 20.35 11.02 7.04
C LEU A 242 20.03 11.80 5.77
N TYR A 243 19.93 11.11 4.64
CA TYR A 243 19.59 11.71 3.35
C TYR A 243 18.18 12.33 3.36
N MET A 244 17.19 11.62 3.88
CA MET A 244 15.81 12.14 4.00
C MET A 244 15.75 13.38 4.89
N LEU A 245 16.55 13.42 5.95
CA LEU A 245 16.58 14.53 6.89
C LEU A 245 17.30 15.75 6.32
N LYS A 246 18.38 15.51 5.56
CA LYS A 246 19.01 16.55 4.76
C LYS A 246 18.01 17.18 3.79
N GLN A 247 17.20 16.38 3.10
CA GLN A 247 16.13 16.89 2.24
C GLN A 247 15.05 17.65 3.03
N SER A 248 14.69 17.22 4.24
CA SER A 248 13.72 17.95 5.09
C SER A 248 14.26 19.31 5.56
N TRP A 249 15.57 19.44 5.71
CA TRP A 249 16.22 20.70 6.01
C TRP A 249 16.34 21.60 4.77
N ILE A 250 16.71 21.02 3.62
CA ILE A 250 16.80 21.71 2.32
C ILE A 250 15.39 21.90 1.76
N GLY A 251 14.69 22.92 2.24
CA GLY A 251 13.52 23.46 1.57
C GLY A 251 12.21 22.70 1.78
N SER A 252 11.99 22.02 2.92
CA SER A 252 10.70 21.38 3.26
C SER A 252 9.46 22.28 3.19
N ARG A 253 9.65 23.61 3.18
CA ARG A 253 8.57 24.60 3.05
C ARG A 253 8.32 25.06 1.61
N ILE A 254 9.16 24.67 0.67
CA ILE A 254 9.16 25.12 -0.75
C ILE A 254 9.05 23.93 -1.71
N ILE A 255 9.62 22.80 -1.33
CA ILE A 255 9.86 21.66 -2.21
C ILE A 255 8.93 20.51 -1.81
N ASP A 256 8.09 20.09 -2.75
CA ASP A 256 7.38 18.83 -2.66
C ASP A 256 8.30 17.67 -3.09
N TYR A 257 8.71 16.81 -2.17
CA TYR A 257 9.52 15.63 -2.54
C TYR A 257 8.67 14.42 -2.94
N ASP A 258 7.33 14.50 -2.79
CA ASP A 258 6.36 13.42 -2.97
C ASP A 258 6.88 12.09 -2.42
N ARG A 259 7.22 12.14 -1.13
CA ARG A 259 7.97 11.10 -0.42
C ARG A 259 7.21 9.77 -0.40
N ALA A 260 5.88 9.84 -0.38
CA ALA A 260 5.02 8.68 -0.51
C ALA A 260 5.31 7.86 -1.79
N ILE A 261 5.66 8.54 -2.88
CA ILE A 261 5.93 7.90 -4.18
C ILE A 261 7.42 7.66 -4.40
N HIS A 262 8.28 8.64 -4.06
CA HIS A 262 9.66 8.69 -4.56
C HIS A 262 10.77 8.47 -3.53
N THR A 263 10.46 8.21 -2.26
CA THR A 263 11.49 8.03 -1.22
C THR A 263 12.55 6.99 -1.60
N SER A 264 12.14 5.77 -1.97
CA SER A 264 13.09 4.73 -2.40
C SER A 264 13.82 5.12 -3.69
N ASN A 265 13.15 5.81 -4.61
CA ASN A 265 13.73 6.28 -5.88
C ASN A 265 14.93 7.19 -5.62
N TYR A 266 14.85 8.13 -4.67
CA TYR A 266 15.98 8.99 -4.34
C TYR A 266 17.17 8.19 -3.81
N TRP A 267 16.95 7.27 -2.86
CA TRP A 267 18.04 6.48 -2.28
C TRP A 267 18.77 5.60 -3.30
N ILE A 268 18.01 5.00 -4.21
CA ILE A 268 18.54 4.11 -5.24
C ILE A 268 19.20 4.91 -6.37
N CYS A 269 18.53 5.97 -6.83
CA CYS A 269 19.03 6.80 -7.94
C CYS A 269 20.20 7.69 -7.54
N ASP A 270 20.42 7.98 -6.25
CA ASP A 270 21.68 8.59 -5.81
C ASP A 270 22.75 7.57 -5.42
N GLY A 271 22.44 6.28 -5.41
CA GLY A 271 23.43 5.23 -5.09
C GLY A 271 23.75 5.13 -3.60
N ILE A 272 22.82 5.51 -2.71
CA ILE A 272 22.92 5.20 -1.27
C ILE A 272 22.73 3.70 -1.07
N ILE A 273 21.74 3.13 -1.76
CA ILE A 273 21.54 1.68 -1.85
C ILE A 273 22.32 1.16 -3.07
N ALA A 274 23.65 1.17 -2.97
CA ALA A 274 24.54 0.71 -4.03
C ALA A 274 24.78 -0.81 -3.95
N LEU A 275 23.78 -1.61 -4.38
CA LEU A 275 23.92 -3.06 -4.52
C LEU A 275 24.20 -3.45 -5.97
N THR A 276 25.02 -4.49 -6.17
CA THR A 276 25.33 -5.04 -7.50
C THR A 276 24.09 -5.63 -8.18
N ASP A 277 23.14 -6.14 -7.39
CA ASP A 277 21.83 -6.58 -7.84
C ASP A 277 20.82 -5.42 -7.69
N ILE A 278 20.44 -4.85 -8.83
CA ILE A 278 19.48 -3.73 -8.92
C ILE A 278 18.12 -4.14 -8.35
N ASP A 279 17.63 -5.35 -8.61
CA ASP A 279 16.34 -5.82 -8.10
C ASP A 279 16.37 -6.00 -6.58
N ARG A 280 17.52 -6.40 -6.03
CA ARG A 280 17.73 -6.38 -4.59
C ARG A 280 17.76 -4.96 -4.03
N ALA A 281 18.38 -3.99 -4.72
CA ALA A 281 18.38 -2.59 -4.28
C ALA A 281 16.97 -2.02 -4.17
N TRP A 282 16.12 -2.26 -5.18
CA TRP A 282 14.71 -1.86 -5.16
C TRP A 282 13.93 -2.50 -4.02
N ARG A 283 14.08 -3.82 -3.81
CA ARG A 283 13.46 -4.50 -2.66
C ARG A 283 13.91 -3.94 -1.31
N VAL A 284 15.21 -3.63 -1.15
CA VAL A 284 15.72 -2.99 0.08
C VAL A 284 15.11 -1.60 0.25
N GLY A 285 15.06 -0.80 -0.81
CA GLY A 285 14.46 0.53 -0.79
C GLY A 285 12.98 0.50 -0.42
N ASP A 286 12.21 -0.41 -1.02
CA ASP A 286 10.79 -0.59 -0.71
C ASP A 286 10.61 -1.03 0.75
N VAL A 287 11.36 -2.02 1.24
CA VAL A 287 11.28 -2.43 2.66
C VAL A 287 11.64 -1.26 3.57
N LEU A 288 12.73 -0.53 3.32
CA LEU A 288 13.14 0.62 4.12
C LEU A 288 12.09 1.72 4.15
N GLN A 289 11.46 2.04 3.02
CA GLN A 289 10.39 3.03 2.94
C GLN A 289 9.18 2.61 3.80
N HIS A 290 8.86 1.32 3.84
CA HIS A 290 7.81 0.78 4.72
C HIS A 290 8.28 0.66 6.20
N GLU A 291 9.58 0.53 6.45
CA GLU A 291 10.18 0.53 7.80
C GLU A 291 10.28 1.91 8.44
N MET A 292 10.22 2.97 7.63
CA MET A 292 10.39 4.34 8.09
C MET A 292 9.21 5.26 7.69
N PRO A 293 7.93 4.92 8.01
CA PRO A 293 6.77 5.70 7.54
C PRO A 293 6.71 7.12 8.12
N PHE A 294 7.29 7.36 9.29
CA PHE A 294 7.25 8.68 9.94
C PHE A 294 8.04 9.76 9.18
N LEU A 295 8.97 9.38 8.31
CA LEU A 295 9.66 10.31 7.40
C LEU A 295 8.84 10.63 6.13
N ASN A 296 7.71 9.94 5.92
CA ASN A 296 6.75 10.14 4.81
C ASN A 296 5.57 11.02 5.17
N ILE A 297 5.39 11.37 6.45
CA ILE A 297 4.46 12.44 6.80
C ILE A 297 5.13 13.70 6.31
N ASP A 298 4.59 14.29 5.25
CA ASP A 298 4.92 15.65 4.86
C ASP A 298 5.02 16.46 6.13
N THR A 299 6.22 16.97 6.42
CA THR A 299 6.44 17.97 7.45
C THR A 299 5.79 19.28 7.01
N HIS A 300 4.54 19.26 6.54
CA HIS A 300 3.56 20.19 7.03
C HIS A 300 3.51 20.01 8.54
N LEU A 301 4.43 20.70 9.23
CA LEU A 301 4.18 21.25 10.54
C LEU A 301 2.70 21.60 10.59
N LYS A 302 1.89 20.75 11.23
CA LYS A 302 0.51 21.06 11.53
C LYS A 302 0.57 22.38 12.27
N ASN A 303 0.03 23.39 11.59
CA ASN A 303 -0.22 24.75 12.05
C ASN A 303 0.12 24.96 13.51
N ASP A 304 1.26 25.59 13.78
CA ASP A 304 1.44 26.27 15.05
C ASP A 304 2.41 27.44 14.91
N GLU A 305 1.97 28.55 15.44
CA GLU A 305 2.42 29.92 15.17
C GLU A 305 3.75 30.26 15.88
N SER A 306 4.46 29.30 16.45
CA SER A 306 5.51 29.58 17.44
C SER A 306 6.94 29.17 17.05
N ALA A 307 7.17 28.50 15.91
CA ALA A 307 8.52 28.21 15.41
C ALA A 307 8.72 28.76 13.97
N GLY A 308 8.88 30.08 13.89
CA GLY A 308 9.28 30.80 12.69
C GLY A 308 8.21 30.75 11.60
N MET A 309 7.24 31.64 11.70
CA MET A 309 6.29 32.01 10.65
C MET A 309 7.05 32.40 9.37
N ALA A 310 7.38 31.42 8.52
CA ALA A 310 7.35 31.69 7.09
C ALA A 310 5.86 31.84 6.81
N SER A 311 5.42 33.10 6.71
CA SER A 311 4.04 33.50 6.47
C SER A 311 3.36 32.54 5.48
N TYR A 312 2.08 32.20 5.67
CA TYR A 312 1.29 31.47 4.66
C TYR A 312 1.50 32.06 3.24
N HIS A 313 1.73 33.37 3.17
CA HIS A 313 2.15 34.09 1.97
C HIS A 313 3.51 33.65 1.40
N LEU A 314 4.53 33.37 2.21
CA LEU A 314 5.83 32.84 1.79
C LEU A 314 5.71 31.42 1.24
N ALA A 315 4.92 30.55 1.89
CA ALA A 315 4.66 29.20 1.37
C ALA A 315 3.92 29.25 0.01
N LYS A 316 2.83 30.03 -0.09
CA LYS A 316 2.15 30.28 -1.37
C LYS A 316 3.03 30.95 -2.42
N SER A 317 3.91 31.86 -2.02
CA SER A 317 4.84 32.51 -2.96
C SER A 317 5.89 31.53 -3.45
N ALA A 318 6.37 30.64 -2.56
CA ALA A 318 7.35 29.61 -2.87
C ALA A 318 6.80 28.51 -3.79
N GLU A 319 5.51 28.16 -3.67
CA GLU A 319 4.81 27.26 -4.62
C GLU A 319 4.87 27.75 -6.06
N HIS A 320 5.11 29.04 -6.29
CA HIS A 320 5.22 29.66 -7.61
C HIS A 320 6.66 29.99 -8.03
N MET A 321 7.66 29.73 -7.17
CA MET A 321 9.05 30.06 -7.48
C MET A 321 9.69 28.98 -8.37
N PRO A 322 10.46 29.37 -9.39
CA PRO A 322 11.30 28.43 -10.12
C PRO A 322 12.45 27.94 -9.22
N TYR A 323 12.62 26.62 -9.15
CA TYR A 323 13.73 26.04 -8.43
C TYR A 323 14.21 24.76 -9.07
N TRP A 324 15.43 24.37 -8.71
CA TRP A 324 15.95 23.06 -9.02
C TRP A 324 16.76 22.48 -7.87
N ILE A 325 16.79 21.15 -7.84
CA ILE A 325 17.54 20.35 -6.88
C ILE A 325 18.42 19.41 -7.67
N SER A 326 19.69 19.42 -7.31
CA SER A 326 20.64 18.39 -7.70
C SER A 326 21.07 17.65 -6.47
N THR A 327 21.06 16.33 -6.53
CA THR A 327 21.69 15.52 -5.49
C THR A 327 22.72 14.58 -6.09
N THR A 328 23.83 14.48 -5.37
CA THR A 328 24.87 13.48 -5.55
C THR A 328 25.06 12.78 -4.20
N THR A 329 25.76 11.64 -4.20
CA THR A 329 26.11 10.90 -2.97
C THR A 329 26.76 11.76 -1.88
N SER A 330 27.41 12.88 -2.23
CA SER A 330 28.16 13.73 -1.30
C SER A 330 27.61 15.15 -1.14
N THR A 331 26.88 15.69 -2.12
CA THR A 331 26.39 17.06 -2.11
C THR A 331 24.94 17.16 -2.58
N SER A 332 24.17 18.05 -1.95
CA SER A 332 22.80 18.35 -2.38
C SER A 332 22.75 19.86 -2.60
N GLY A 333 22.57 20.28 -3.85
CA GLY A 333 22.45 21.67 -4.24
C GLY A 333 20.98 22.01 -4.45
N PHE A 334 20.49 23.00 -3.71
CA PHE A 334 19.19 23.62 -3.95
C PHE A 334 19.42 25.06 -4.40
N VAL A 335 18.81 25.42 -5.53
CA VAL A 335 18.93 26.75 -6.10
C VAL A 335 17.55 27.24 -6.51
N VAL A 336 17.15 28.38 -5.94
CA VAL A 336 16.01 29.16 -6.42
C VAL A 336 16.51 30.03 -7.57
N SER A 337 15.85 29.96 -8.73
CA SER A 337 16.17 30.81 -9.87
C SER A 337 15.15 31.95 -9.97
N PRO A 338 15.50 33.21 -9.65
CA PRO A 338 14.58 34.32 -9.77
C PRO A 338 14.07 34.55 -11.20
N SER A 339 14.89 34.20 -12.20
CA SER A 339 14.54 34.34 -13.62
C SER A 339 13.75 33.15 -14.17
N GLY A 340 13.78 32.01 -13.48
CA GLY A 340 13.27 30.73 -13.96
C GLY A 340 14.02 30.10 -15.13
N VAL A 341 14.93 30.83 -15.78
CA VAL A 341 15.73 30.33 -16.90
C VAL A 341 16.91 29.53 -16.37
N ILE A 342 17.13 28.33 -16.93
CA ILE A 342 18.34 27.53 -16.66
C ILE A 342 19.34 27.74 -17.80
N PRO A 343 20.55 28.24 -17.52
CA PRO A 343 21.60 28.38 -18.53
C PRO A 343 22.03 27.03 -19.14
N GLU A 344 22.35 27.01 -20.43
CA GLU A 344 22.74 25.78 -21.15
C GLU A 344 23.97 25.10 -20.54
N ASN A 345 24.92 25.86 -20.02
CA ASN A 345 26.16 25.35 -19.43
C ASN A 345 26.08 25.05 -17.93
N MET A 346 24.90 25.17 -17.31
CA MET A 346 24.72 25.02 -15.86
C MET A 346 25.23 23.68 -15.33
N PHE A 347 24.99 22.58 -16.06
CA PHE A 347 25.37 21.23 -15.64
C PHE A 347 26.63 20.71 -16.32
N SER A 348 27.39 21.56 -17.01
CA SER A 348 28.57 21.18 -17.81
C SER A 348 29.65 20.39 -17.03
N HIS A 349 29.68 20.51 -15.70
CA HIS A 349 30.61 19.79 -14.82
C HIS A 349 29.92 18.75 -13.91
N SER A 350 28.65 18.42 -14.16
CA SER A 350 27.81 17.60 -13.29
C SER A 350 27.61 16.17 -13.81
N HIS A 351 28.67 15.53 -14.33
CA HIS A 351 28.58 14.20 -14.96
C HIS A 351 28.12 13.07 -14.01
N MET A 352 28.30 13.27 -12.70
CA MET A 352 27.92 12.32 -11.63
C MET A 352 26.53 12.59 -11.02
N LEU A 353 25.77 13.53 -11.57
CA LEU A 353 24.43 13.86 -11.09
C LEU A 353 23.50 12.63 -11.18
N GLY A 354 22.99 12.17 -10.04
CA GLY A 354 22.12 10.99 -9.95
C GLY A 354 20.64 11.34 -10.04
N VAL A 355 20.22 12.38 -9.33
CA VAL A 355 18.84 12.87 -9.31
C VAL A 355 18.79 14.35 -9.65
N LEU A 356 17.87 14.72 -10.54
CA LEU A 356 17.58 16.10 -10.92
C LEU A 356 16.08 16.37 -10.82
N LYS A 357 15.71 17.36 -10.01
CA LYS A 357 14.35 17.91 -9.97
C LYS A 357 14.36 19.34 -10.48
N LEU A 358 13.55 19.64 -11.50
CA LEU A 358 13.31 20.98 -12.00
C LEU A 358 11.82 21.30 -11.82
N SER A 359 11.50 22.42 -11.18
CA SER A 359 10.13 22.90 -11.04
C SER A 359 10.03 24.35 -11.53
N ARG A 360 9.03 24.62 -12.38
CA ARG A 360 8.72 25.92 -13.00
C ARG A 360 9.91 26.57 -13.73
N CYS A 361 10.84 25.76 -14.23
CA CYS A 361 12.03 26.22 -14.94
C CYS A 361 11.80 26.33 -16.45
N ALA A 362 12.53 27.20 -17.12
CA ALA A 362 12.55 27.34 -18.57
C ALA A 362 13.93 26.96 -19.12
N PHE A 363 13.97 26.05 -20.09
CA PHE A 363 15.18 25.61 -20.80
C PHE A 363 14.81 25.11 -22.20
N SER A 364 15.80 24.96 -23.09
CA SER A 364 15.54 24.42 -24.44
C SER A 364 15.22 22.92 -24.35
N PHE A 365 14.04 22.51 -24.81
CA PHE A 365 13.65 21.10 -24.89
C PHE A 365 14.42 20.34 -25.96
N SER A 366 14.91 21.04 -26.99
CA SER A 366 15.71 20.43 -28.06
C SER A 366 17.17 20.21 -27.67
N SER A 367 17.66 21.00 -26.69
CA SER A 367 19.00 20.86 -26.12
C SER A 367 18.97 21.10 -24.60
N PRO A 368 18.41 20.17 -23.81
CA PRO A 368 18.32 20.34 -22.37
C PRO A 368 19.70 20.52 -21.72
N PRO A 369 19.81 21.36 -20.67
CA PRO A 369 21.10 21.70 -20.06
C PRO A 369 21.75 20.51 -19.34
N PHE A 370 21.00 19.45 -19.07
CA PHE A 370 21.44 18.25 -18.34
C PHE A 370 21.84 17.07 -19.25
N LEU A 371 21.94 17.27 -20.57
CA LEU A 371 22.32 16.19 -21.50
C LEU A 371 23.73 15.61 -21.25
N CYS A 372 24.62 16.36 -20.57
CA CYS A 372 25.96 15.91 -20.19
C CYS A 372 26.00 15.08 -18.89
N CYS A 373 24.85 14.89 -18.23
CA CYS A 373 24.72 14.13 -16.99
C CYS A 373 24.53 12.63 -17.28
N HIS A 374 25.61 11.93 -17.62
CA HIS A 374 25.55 10.50 -18.00
C HIS A 374 25.21 9.54 -16.86
N SER A 375 25.22 10.00 -15.61
CA SER A 375 24.83 9.21 -14.43
C SER A 375 23.40 9.48 -13.96
N LEU A 376 22.62 10.26 -14.73
CA LEU A 376 21.27 10.67 -14.35
C LEU A 376 20.33 9.47 -14.35
N ARG A 377 19.82 9.13 -13.16
CA ARG A 377 18.93 7.99 -12.92
C ARG A 377 17.51 8.40 -12.58
N PHE A 378 17.31 9.59 -12.00
CA PHE A 378 15.98 10.13 -11.72
C PHE A 378 15.86 11.57 -12.25
N LEU A 379 14.90 11.77 -13.16
CA LEU A 379 14.52 13.08 -13.66
C LEU A 379 13.07 13.39 -13.26
N TRP A 380 12.89 14.49 -12.52
CA TRP A 380 11.59 15.08 -12.21
C TRP A 380 11.48 16.44 -12.87
N LEU A 381 10.45 16.64 -13.68
CA LEU A 381 10.10 17.92 -14.29
C LEU A 381 8.67 18.32 -13.94
N GLU A 382 8.50 19.51 -13.37
CA GLU A 382 7.21 20.05 -12.99
C GLU A 382 7.02 21.45 -13.57
N HIS A 383 5.91 21.72 -14.28
CA HIS A 383 5.60 23.04 -14.83
C HIS A 383 6.72 23.70 -15.65
N CYS A 384 7.60 22.91 -16.28
CA CYS A 384 8.73 23.44 -17.04
C CYS A 384 8.29 23.91 -18.43
N ARG A 385 9.00 24.89 -18.99
CA ARG A 385 8.66 25.53 -20.27
C ARG A 385 9.82 25.48 -21.25
N ASP A 386 9.50 25.32 -22.52
CA ASP A 386 10.51 25.40 -23.59
C ASP A 386 10.95 26.85 -23.81
N LEU A 387 12.25 27.07 -23.86
CA LEU A 387 12.81 28.31 -24.38
C LEU A 387 12.81 28.23 -25.91
N VAL A 388 11.69 28.62 -26.51
CA VAL A 388 11.62 28.79 -27.95
C VAL A 388 12.45 30.02 -28.31
N THR A 389 13.72 29.81 -28.66
CA THR A 389 14.53 30.81 -29.37
C THR A 389 13.78 31.22 -30.62
N GLY A 390 13.37 32.48 -30.70
CA GLY A 390 12.42 32.99 -31.69
C GLY A 390 12.66 32.48 -33.12
N ARG A 391 11.77 31.61 -33.59
CA ARG A 391 11.41 31.49 -35.00
C ARG A 391 9.90 31.69 -35.12
N SER A 392 9.55 32.96 -35.34
CA SER A 392 8.32 33.51 -35.90
C SER A 392 6.99 32.88 -35.50
N THR A 393 6.20 33.67 -34.77
CA THR A 393 4.76 33.76 -34.96
C THR A 393 4.41 33.90 -36.44
N THR A 394 3.86 32.86 -37.06
CA THR A 394 2.79 32.92 -38.08
C THR A 394 2.43 31.52 -38.54
N ASP A 395 1.13 31.28 -38.56
CA ASP A 395 0.37 30.26 -39.29
C ASP A 395 0.31 28.82 -38.77
N HIS A 396 -0.87 28.53 -38.23
CA HIS A 396 -1.53 27.23 -38.32
C HIS A 396 -1.50 26.72 -39.76
N HIS A 397 -0.71 25.71 -40.07
CA HIS A 397 -1.09 24.62 -40.98
C HIS A 397 -0.09 23.45 -40.83
N HIS A 398 -0.65 22.26 -40.62
CA HIS A 398 0.05 20.99 -40.78
C HIS A 398 0.67 20.89 -42.18
N THR A 399 2.00 20.83 -42.31
CA THR A 399 2.67 20.01 -43.32
C THR A 399 4.19 19.92 -43.08
N GLU A 400 4.68 18.69 -42.95
CA GLU A 400 6.01 18.23 -43.38
C GLU A 400 7.24 19.09 -43.05
N ALA A 401 7.64 19.10 -41.78
CA ALA A 401 9.02 19.44 -41.37
C ALA A 401 9.76 18.21 -40.81
N ASN A 402 9.62 17.06 -41.48
CA ASN A 402 10.31 15.80 -41.14
C ASN A 402 11.52 15.50 -42.04
N LYS A 403 12.13 16.52 -42.65
CA LYS A 403 13.31 16.36 -43.50
C LYS A 403 14.27 17.54 -43.35
N GLU A 404 14.91 17.68 -42.19
CA GLU A 404 16.27 18.26 -42.04
C GLU A 404 16.73 18.31 -40.57
N LEU A 405 16.63 17.19 -39.86
CA LEU A 405 17.51 16.92 -38.70
C LEU A 405 18.41 15.72 -39.03
N GLY A 406 19.04 15.79 -40.20
CA GLY A 406 20.00 14.79 -40.67
C GLY A 406 21.36 14.97 -39.98
N ASN A 407 21.80 13.91 -39.31
CA ASN A 407 23.21 13.51 -39.19
C ASN A 407 24.20 14.33 -38.34
N ARG A 408 23.78 15.11 -37.33
CA ARG A 408 24.76 15.67 -36.34
C ARG A 408 24.52 15.40 -34.85
N THR A 409 23.52 14.61 -34.45
CA THR A 409 23.09 14.54 -33.03
C THR A 409 22.85 13.13 -32.48
N THR A 410 23.62 12.12 -32.92
CA THR A 410 23.54 10.77 -32.34
C THR A 410 23.95 10.74 -30.86
N THR A 411 24.86 11.61 -30.42
CA THR A 411 25.36 11.69 -29.03
C THR A 411 24.55 12.58 -28.08
N SER A 412 23.56 13.34 -28.58
CA SER A 412 22.98 14.44 -27.78
C SER A 412 21.97 13.99 -26.71
N TRP A 413 21.44 12.76 -26.72
CA TRP A 413 20.38 12.31 -25.80
C TRP A 413 20.77 11.04 -25.01
N GLU A 414 22.05 10.70 -24.99
CA GLU A 414 22.53 9.47 -24.35
C GLU A 414 22.33 9.46 -22.82
N CYS A 415 22.17 10.62 -22.17
CA CYS A 415 21.85 10.70 -20.74
C CYS A 415 20.58 9.93 -20.35
N PHE A 416 19.65 9.71 -21.29
CA PHE A 416 18.42 8.97 -21.04
C PHE A 416 18.63 7.45 -20.94
N GLN A 417 19.79 6.93 -21.37
CA GLN A 417 20.10 5.50 -21.27
C GLN A 417 20.26 5.02 -19.83
N SER A 418 20.73 5.89 -18.93
CA SER A 418 20.89 5.60 -17.50
C SER A 418 19.63 5.87 -16.69
N LEU A 419 18.55 6.34 -17.30
CA LEU A 419 17.36 6.79 -16.57
C LEU A 419 16.55 5.59 -16.06
N TRP A 420 16.28 5.58 -14.75
CA TRP A 420 15.46 4.58 -14.06
C TRP A 420 14.08 5.10 -13.70
N VAL A 421 13.96 6.40 -13.40
CA VAL A 421 12.73 7.06 -12.99
C VAL A 421 12.53 8.35 -13.79
N LEU A 422 11.36 8.47 -14.41
CA LEU A 422 10.92 9.70 -15.07
C LEU A 422 9.60 10.15 -14.44
N ASP A 423 9.58 11.37 -13.93
CA ASP A 423 8.36 12.04 -13.45
C ASP A 423 8.16 13.35 -14.22
N LEU A 424 7.10 13.40 -15.02
CA LEU A 424 6.76 14.54 -15.88
C LEU A 424 5.38 15.10 -15.49
N ARG A 425 5.36 16.24 -14.79
CA ARG A 425 4.14 16.90 -14.32
C ARG A 425 3.94 18.23 -15.03
N TYR A 426 2.77 18.42 -15.64
CA TYR A 426 2.32 19.68 -16.26
C TYR A 426 3.38 20.34 -17.16
N THR A 427 4.12 19.54 -17.92
CA THR A 427 5.25 19.96 -18.76
C THR A 427 5.03 19.42 -20.18
N GLY A 428 4.76 20.30 -21.14
CA GLY A 428 4.43 19.94 -22.53
C GLY A 428 5.67 19.61 -23.38
N TRP A 429 6.38 18.55 -23.04
CA TRP A 429 7.62 18.15 -23.72
C TRP A 429 7.41 16.98 -24.69
N ASP A 430 6.80 17.22 -25.85
CA ASP A 430 6.43 16.14 -26.79
C ASP A 430 7.61 15.32 -27.33
N GLN A 431 8.79 15.95 -27.46
CA GLN A 431 10.00 15.30 -27.99
C GLN A 431 10.48 14.12 -27.13
N ILE A 432 10.21 14.14 -25.82
CA ILE A 432 10.56 13.04 -24.89
C ILE A 432 9.85 11.72 -25.27
N TRP A 433 8.68 11.83 -25.90
CA TRP A 433 7.86 10.71 -26.35
C TRP A 433 8.15 10.28 -27.79
N SER A 434 9.18 10.85 -28.43
CA SER A 434 9.61 10.36 -29.74
C SER A 434 10.11 8.92 -29.64
N THR A 435 9.85 8.11 -30.68
CA THR A 435 10.29 6.71 -30.74
C THR A 435 11.78 6.58 -30.45
N ARG A 436 12.59 7.46 -31.04
CA ARG A 436 14.05 7.53 -30.83
C ARG A 436 14.43 7.70 -29.35
N VAL A 437 13.77 8.58 -28.61
CA VAL A 437 14.11 8.85 -27.20
C VAL A 437 13.58 7.71 -26.30
N MET A 438 12.40 7.17 -26.59
CA MET A 438 11.88 6.00 -25.89
C MET A 438 12.75 4.75 -26.09
N ASP A 439 13.34 4.58 -27.28
CA ASP A 439 14.28 3.49 -27.56
C ASP A 439 15.60 3.63 -26.78
N LEU A 440 15.95 4.83 -26.29
CA LEU A 440 17.10 5.06 -25.40
C LEU A 440 16.79 4.70 -23.94
N MET A 441 15.55 4.92 -23.48
CA MET A 441 15.10 4.74 -22.08
C MET A 441 14.88 3.26 -21.71
N THR A 442 15.83 2.39 -22.07
CA THR A 442 15.73 0.93 -21.89
C THR A 442 15.75 0.50 -20.42
N GLN A 443 16.36 1.28 -19.54
CA GLN A 443 16.47 0.98 -18.11
C GLN A 443 15.32 1.55 -17.27
N LEU A 444 14.37 2.25 -17.88
CA LEU A 444 13.29 2.93 -17.17
C LEU A 444 12.38 1.91 -16.45
N ARG A 445 12.23 2.09 -15.14
CA ARG A 445 11.45 1.22 -14.25
C ARG A 445 10.20 1.90 -13.71
N GLU A 446 10.27 3.20 -13.48
CA GLU A 446 9.11 3.97 -13.02
C GLU A 446 8.84 5.15 -13.95
N LEU A 447 7.60 5.24 -14.41
CA LEU A 447 7.13 6.33 -15.27
C LEU A 447 5.89 6.96 -14.63
N ASN A 448 6.01 8.26 -14.32
CA ASN A 448 4.93 9.06 -13.74
C ASN A 448 4.65 10.25 -14.67
N VAL A 449 3.39 10.41 -15.08
CA VAL A 449 2.97 11.51 -15.94
C VAL A 449 1.75 12.18 -15.32
N MET A 450 1.76 13.50 -15.15
CA MET A 450 0.64 14.26 -14.60
C MET A 450 0.28 15.43 -15.50
N GLY A 451 -1.01 15.64 -15.76
CA GLY A 451 -1.46 16.80 -16.52
C GLY A 451 -1.07 16.81 -18.00
N ALA A 452 -0.88 15.64 -18.62
CA ALA A 452 -0.63 15.56 -20.05
C ALA A 452 -1.92 15.81 -20.85
N GLU A 453 -1.82 16.55 -21.95
CA GLU A 453 -2.95 16.86 -22.83
C GLU A 453 -2.87 16.07 -24.14
N ASN A 454 -3.92 15.31 -24.46
CA ASN A 454 -4.07 14.49 -25.67
C ASN A 454 -2.86 13.57 -25.95
N TRP A 455 -2.32 12.93 -24.93
CA TRP A 455 -1.14 12.08 -25.08
C TRP A 455 -1.47 10.75 -25.78
N ASP A 456 -0.84 10.49 -26.92
CA ASP A 456 -0.88 9.21 -27.63
C ASP A 456 0.10 8.22 -27.01
N MET A 457 -0.43 7.28 -26.24
CA MET A 457 0.36 6.23 -25.60
C MET A 457 0.62 5.02 -26.51
N SER A 458 0.08 4.98 -27.73
CA SER A 458 0.23 3.83 -28.64
C SER A 458 1.69 3.54 -29.00
N HIS A 459 2.54 4.57 -28.99
CA HIS A 459 3.97 4.45 -29.31
C HIS A 459 4.80 3.73 -28.24
N LEU A 460 4.26 3.58 -27.03
CA LEU A 460 4.90 2.84 -25.95
C LEU A 460 4.86 1.33 -26.19
N ARG A 461 3.99 0.83 -27.08
CA ARG A 461 3.92 -0.59 -27.43
C ARG A 461 5.27 -1.11 -27.91
N GLY A 462 5.74 -2.19 -27.29
CA GLY A 462 7.02 -2.81 -27.57
C GLY A 462 8.25 -2.01 -27.13
N ARG A 463 8.06 -0.86 -26.50
CA ARG A 463 9.10 -0.02 -25.89
C ARG A 463 8.95 -0.01 -24.37
N LEU A 464 9.97 0.48 -23.68
CA LEU A 464 9.97 0.63 -22.21
C LEU A 464 9.54 -0.64 -21.45
N ARG A 465 9.97 -1.81 -21.93
CA ARG A 465 9.54 -3.14 -21.41
C ARG A 465 9.93 -3.40 -19.95
N ASN A 466 10.87 -2.60 -19.41
CA ASN A 466 11.37 -2.72 -18.04
C ASN A 466 10.53 -1.93 -17.01
N ILE A 467 9.45 -1.25 -17.44
CA ILE A 467 8.56 -0.53 -16.52
C ILE A 467 7.91 -1.51 -15.55
N ARG A 468 7.98 -1.15 -14.26
CA ARG A 468 7.33 -1.86 -13.14
C ARG A 468 6.21 -1.05 -12.51
N LYS A 469 6.36 0.27 -12.42
CA LYS A 469 5.33 1.17 -11.90
C LYS A 469 5.00 2.20 -12.98
N PHE A 470 3.74 2.20 -13.42
CA PHE A 470 3.24 3.17 -14.39
C PHE A 470 2.10 3.96 -13.77
N ARG A 471 2.32 5.27 -13.62
CA ARG A 471 1.33 6.20 -13.08
C ARG A 471 1.05 7.29 -14.09
N VAL A 472 -0.22 7.49 -14.42
CA VAL A 472 -0.64 8.69 -15.15
C VAL A 472 -1.81 9.29 -14.40
N THR A 473 -1.80 10.60 -14.18
CA THR A 473 -2.82 11.25 -13.36
C THR A 473 -3.25 12.58 -13.97
N LYS A 474 -4.50 12.99 -13.75
CA LYS A 474 -5.02 14.30 -14.19
C LYS A 474 -4.76 14.62 -15.67
N SER A 475 -4.69 13.59 -16.53
CA SER A 475 -4.27 13.69 -17.93
C SER A 475 -5.40 13.33 -18.88
N THR A 476 -5.28 13.76 -20.13
CA THR A 476 -6.16 13.32 -21.23
C THR A 476 -5.33 12.49 -22.20
N CYS A 477 -5.72 11.24 -22.41
CA CYS A 477 -4.89 10.28 -23.13
C CYS A 477 -5.73 9.27 -23.93
N PHE A 478 -5.07 8.66 -24.92
CA PHE A 478 -5.64 7.59 -25.73
C PHE A 478 -4.57 6.55 -26.06
N PHE A 479 -4.96 5.29 -26.15
CA PHE A 479 -4.08 4.19 -26.52
C PHE A 479 -4.82 3.09 -27.28
N SER A 480 -4.07 2.28 -28.02
CA SER A 480 -4.58 1.04 -28.60
C SER A 480 -4.70 -0.07 -27.55
N ASP A 481 -5.57 -1.04 -27.83
CA ASP A 481 -5.65 -2.27 -27.05
C ASP A 481 -4.28 -2.98 -26.98
N ASN A 482 -3.99 -3.57 -25.83
CA ASN A 482 -2.75 -4.34 -25.56
C ASN A 482 -1.45 -3.52 -25.55
N MET A 483 -1.52 -2.19 -25.41
CA MET A 483 -0.30 -1.36 -25.32
C MET A 483 0.65 -1.80 -24.18
N LEU A 484 0.10 -2.35 -23.09
CA LEU A 484 0.88 -2.85 -21.94
C LEU A 484 1.20 -4.35 -21.99
N SER A 485 0.81 -5.10 -23.03
CA SER A 485 0.91 -6.57 -23.02
C SER A 485 2.35 -7.08 -23.03
N GLU A 486 3.29 -6.28 -23.54
CA GLU A 486 4.73 -6.63 -23.65
C GLU A 486 5.55 -6.18 -22.42
N MET A 487 4.90 -5.63 -21.38
CA MET A 487 5.55 -5.19 -20.14
C MET A 487 5.45 -6.29 -19.06
N GLU A 488 6.28 -7.31 -19.16
CA GLU A 488 6.19 -8.56 -18.38
C GLU A 488 6.44 -8.39 -16.86
N ASN A 489 7.09 -7.30 -16.45
CA ASN A 489 7.46 -7.04 -15.06
C ASN A 489 6.60 -5.96 -14.38
N MET A 490 5.48 -5.58 -15.00
CA MET A 490 4.66 -4.47 -14.50
C MET A 490 3.87 -4.90 -13.27
N GLU A 491 4.02 -4.17 -12.16
CA GLU A 491 3.45 -4.50 -10.85
C GLU A 491 2.30 -3.56 -10.46
N LEU A 492 2.44 -2.27 -10.79
CA LEU A 492 1.49 -1.22 -10.42
C LEU A 492 1.05 -0.42 -11.64
N LEU A 493 -0.26 -0.31 -11.81
CA LEU A 493 -0.89 0.62 -12.73
C LEU A 493 -1.80 1.59 -11.96
N ASP A 494 -1.51 2.88 -12.08
CA ASP A 494 -2.19 3.95 -11.34
C ASP A 494 -2.71 5.01 -12.34
N PHE A 495 -4.02 5.06 -12.54
CA PHE A 495 -4.69 5.97 -13.49
C PHE A 495 -5.74 6.91 -12.86
N PRO A 496 -5.47 7.61 -11.74
CA PRO A 496 -6.51 8.44 -11.14
C PRO A 496 -6.69 9.79 -11.84
N GLY A 497 -7.94 10.16 -12.10
CA GLY A 497 -8.33 11.49 -12.59
C GLY A 497 -8.06 11.67 -14.08
N ASN A 498 -8.01 10.60 -14.89
CA ASN A 498 -7.69 10.71 -16.31
C ASN A 498 -8.89 10.52 -17.20
N ILE A 499 -9.02 11.38 -18.22
CA ILE A 499 -9.99 11.19 -19.29
C ILE A 499 -9.35 10.28 -20.34
N ILE A 500 -9.64 8.99 -20.26
CA ILE A 500 -9.20 8.00 -21.23
C ILE A 500 -10.25 7.91 -22.33
N ARG A 501 -9.89 8.24 -23.57
CA ARG A 501 -10.86 8.28 -24.69
C ARG A 501 -11.00 6.96 -25.44
N GLN A 502 -9.99 6.09 -25.39
CA GLN A 502 -9.95 4.82 -26.11
C GLN A 502 -8.89 3.88 -25.53
N GLY A 503 -9.17 2.56 -25.50
CA GLY A 503 -8.18 1.49 -25.32
C GLY A 503 -8.34 0.62 -24.07
N MET A 504 -7.89 -0.64 -24.18
CA MET A 504 -7.75 -1.59 -23.08
C MET A 504 -6.28 -1.84 -22.74
N ALA A 505 -5.86 -1.35 -21.58
CA ALA A 505 -4.64 -1.79 -20.90
C ALA A 505 -4.90 -3.18 -20.29
N SER A 506 -4.54 -4.24 -21.02
CA SER A 506 -4.47 -5.61 -20.49
C SER A 506 -3.00 -5.98 -20.27
N ASN A 507 -2.72 -6.52 -19.10
CA ASN A 507 -1.39 -7.00 -18.72
C ASN A 507 -1.58 -8.11 -17.67
N SER A 508 -0.82 -9.20 -17.83
CA SER A 508 -0.95 -10.42 -17.02
C SER A 508 -0.10 -10.43 -15.75
N SER A 509 0.83 -9.48 -15.58
CA SER A 509 1.73 -9.37 -14.42
C SER A 509 1.26 -8.37 -13.37
N LEU A 510 0.20 -7.59 -13.66
CA LEU A 510 -0.27 -6.54 -12.75
C LEU A 510 -0.74 -7.10 -11.41
N LYS A 511 -0.16 -6.58 -10.33
CA LYS A 511 -0.51 -6.95 -8.94
C LYS A 511 -1.56 -6.03 -8.35
N THR A 512 -1.51 -4.74 -8.69
CA THR A 512 -2.44 -3.71 -8.19
C THR A 512 -2.83 -2.75 -9.31
N VAL A 513 -4.12 -2.45 -9.38
CA VAL A 513 -4.69 -1.51 -10.35
C VAL A 513 -5.55 -0.49 -9.60
N ILE A 514 -5.25 0.79 -9.82
CA ILE A 514 -6.00 1.93 -9.29
C ILE A 514 -6.51 2.75 -10.47
N ILE A 515 -7.83 2.97 -10.54
CA ILE A 515 -8.47 3.73 -11.62
C ILE A 515 -9.46 4.72 -11.01
N ASP A 516 -9.36 6.00 -11.41
CA ASP A 516 -10.28 7.09 -11.00
C ASP A 516 -10.66 7.95 -12.22
N GLU A 517 -11.92 8.39 -12.33
CA GLU A 517 -12.46 9.25 -13.42
C GLU A 517 -12.35 8.71 -14.85
N PHE A 518 -12.67 7.43 -15.04
CA PHE A 518 -12.63 6.81 -16.37
C PHE A 518 -13.88 7.08 -17.23
N ASP A 519 -13.67 7.25 -18.55
CA ASP A 519 -14.72 7.37 -19.58
C ASP A 519 -14.60 6.20 -20.60
N GLY A 520 -15.20 5.05 -20.30
CA GLY A 520 -15.18 3.93 -21.24
C GLY A 520 -16.23 2.87 -20.95
N LEU A 521 -16.65 2.17 -22.01
CA LEU A 521 -17.83 1.32 -22.02
C LEU A 521 -17.57 -0.10 -21.47
N LYS A 522 -16.40 -0.71 -21.68
CA LYS A 522 -16.12 -2.08 -21.22
C LYS A 522 -14.70 -2.26 -20.75
N LYS A 523 -14.49 -3.07 -19.70
CA LYS A 523 -13.17 -3.41 -19.17
C LYS A 523 -13.08 -4.88 -18.78
N SER A 524 -12.05 -5.57 -19.26
CA SER A 524 -11.72 -6.93 -18.86
C SER A 524 -10.26 -7.03 -18.42
N PHE A 525 -10.02 -7.69 -17.29
CA PHE A 525 -8.72 -8.11 -16.77
C PHE A 525 -8.61 -9.63 -16.72
N LYS A 526 -9.40 -10.32 -17.55
CA LYS A 526 -9.54 -11.76 -17.54
C LYS A 526 -8.19 -12.49 -17.63
N GLY A 527 -7.99 -13.50 -16.78
CA GLY A 527 -6.79 -14.34 -16.78
C GLY A 527 -5.56 -13.72 -16.13
N ASN A 528 -5.67 -12.55 -15.49
CA ASN A 528 -4.58 -12.01 -14.67
C ASN A 528 -4.53 -12.72 -13.31
N MET A 529 -3.64 -13.70 -13.22
CA MET A 529 -3.43 -14.54 -12.03
C MET A 529 -2.62 -13.87 -10.91
N GLU A 530 -2.00 -12.71 -11.17
CA GLU A 530 -1.23 -11.95 -10.17
C GLU A 530 -2.03 -10.80 -9.53
N LEU A 531 -3.17 -10.43 -10.13
CA LEU A 531 -4.00 -9.33 -9.66
C LEU A 531 -4.60 -9.68 -8.29
N LYS A 532 -4.22 -8.91 -7.27
CA LYS A 532 -4.70 -9.08 -5.89
C LYS A 532 -5.79 -8.06 -5.54
N ASN A 533 -5.57 -6.81 -5.95
CA ASN A 533 -6.39 -5.67 -5.54
C ASN A 533 -6.79 -4.82 -6.75
N LEU A 534 -8.09 -4.49 -6.84
CA LEU A 534 -8.62 -3.52 -7.78
C LEU A 534 -9.38 -2.43 -7.02
N TYR A 535 -8.91 -1.19 -7.16
CA TYR A 535 -9.53 -0.02 -6.55
C TYR A 535 -10.13 0.87 -7.63
N MET A 536 -11.43 1.10 -7.57
CA MET A 536 -12.14 1.99 -8.49
C MET A 536 -12.77 3.16 -7.75
N LYS A 537 -12.53 4.38 -8.23
CA LYS A 537 -13.10 5.63 -7.69
C LYS A 537 -13.74 6.46 -8.83
N ARG A 538 -14.76 7.27 -8.48
CA ARG A 538 -15.48 8.27 -9.30
C ARG A 538 -15.54 7.96 -10.81
N ILE A 539 -16.39 7.04 -11.24
CA ILE A 539 -16.59 6.75 -12.67
C ILE A 539 -17.44 7.87 -13.30
N SER A 540 -16.98 8.53 -14.37
CA SER A 540 -17.61 9.75 -14.92
C SER A 540 -18.71 9.48 -15.96
N ARG A 541 -18.62 8.37 -16.72
CA ARG A 541 -19.70 7.86 -17.58
C ARG A 541 -19.82 6.36 -17.34
N GLY A 542 -21.04 5.90 -17.03
CA GLY A 542 -21.29 4.55 -16.52
C GLY A 542 -20.60 3.46 -17.33
N LEU A 543 -19.71 2.71 -16.68
CA LEU A 543 -19.07 1.53 -17.24
C LEU A 543 -20.17 0.51 -17.60
N GLU A 544 -20.22 0.00 -18.83
CA GLU A 544 -21.22 -1.03 -19.19
C GLU A 544 -20.81 -2.40 -18.65
N GLU A 545 -19.52 -2.74 -18.67
CA GLU A 545 -19.03 -4.06 -18.29
C GLU A 545 -17.67 -4.03 -17.59
N LEU A 546 -17.56 -4.77 -16.48
CA LEU A 546 -16.32 -5.09 -15.78
C LEU A 546 -16.19 -6.63 -15.68
N ASP A 547 -15.16 -7.19 -16.29
CA ASP A 547 -14.87 -8.63 -16.29
C ASP A 547 -13.51 -8.90 -15.61
N LEU A 548 -13.53 -9.56 -14.45
CA LEU A 548 -12.35 -10.03 -13.71
C LEU A 548 -12.28 -11.56 -13.67
N SER A 549 -12.86 -12.24 -14.66
CA SER A 549 -12.89 -13.71 -14.68
C SER A 549 -11.48 -14.30 -14.65
N ASP A 550 -11.30 -15.44 -13.99
CA ASP A 550 -10.04 -16.17 -13.88
C ASP A 550 -8.90 -15.29 -13.30
N THR A 551 -9.21 -14.41 -12.34
CA THR A 551 -8.22 -13.59 -11.62
C THR A 551 -8.05 -14.05 -10.17
N SER A 552 -6.94 -13.67 -9.55
CA SER A 552 -6.67 -13.96 -8.13
C SER A 552 -7.20 -12.89 -7.16
N VAL A 553 -8.14 -12.06 -7.62
CA VAL A 553 -8.57 -10.86 -6.88
C VAL A 553 -9.17 -11.25 -5.53
N LYS A 554 -8.73 -10.59 -4.47
CA LYS A 554 -9.23 -10.82 -3.11
C LYS A 554 -10.32 -9.84 -2.72
N THR A 555 -10.15 -8.59 -3.16
CA THR A 555 -11.01 -7.46 -2.79
C THR A 555 -11.36 -6.65 -4.04
N LEU A 556 -12.66 -6.42 -4.24
CA LEU A 556 -13.18 -5.45 -5.20
C LEU A 556 -13.75 -4.26 -4.42
N ASP A 557 -13.04 -3.12 -4.44
CA ASP A 557 -13.45 -1.92 -3.71
C ASP A 557 -14.09 -0.88 -4.65
N LEU A 558 -15.41 -0.71 -4.51
CA LEU A 558 -16.24 0.24 -5.24
C LEU A 558 -16.74 1.39 -4.35
N ARG A 559 -16.22 1.54 -3.11
CA ARG A 559 -16.70 2.56 -2.16
C ARG A 559 -16.65 3.98 -2.70
N GLY A 560 -15.63 4.27 -3.52
CA GLY A 560 -15.40 5.59 -4.10
C GLY A 560 -16.16 5.85 -5.40
N VAL A 561 -16.95 4.90 -5.91
CA VAL A 561 -17.73 5.06 -7.15
C VAL A 561 -19.06 5.74 -6.83
N GLU A 562 -19.42 6.78 -7.60
CA GLU A 562 -20.76 7.35 -7.49
C GLU A 562 -21.80 6.31 -7.90
N ALA A 563 -22.88 6.16 -7.12
CA ALA A 563 -23.91 5.15 -7.37
C ALA A 563 -24.41 5.12 -8.83
N LYS A 564 -24.55 6.31 -9.42
CA LYS A 564 -25.03 6.48 -10.79
C LYS A 564 -24.10 5.96 -11.89
N SER A 565 -22.87 5.65 -11.53
CA SER A 565 -21.81 5.28 -12.44
C SER A 565 -21.28 3.87 -12.16
N LEU A 566 -21.97 3.10 -11.31
CA LEU A 566 -21.64 1.69 -11.09
C LEU A 566 -21.70 0.91 -12.41
N PRO A 567 -20.84 -0.11 -12.58
CA PRO A 567 -20.84 -0.89 -13.80
C PRO A 567 -22.18 -1.59 -14.02
N LYS A 568 -22.75 -1.52 -15.23
CA LYS A 568 -24.02 -2.22 -15.52
C LYS A 568 -23.87 -3.73 -15.47
N ARG A 569 -22.71 -4.26 -15.86
CA ARG A 569 -22.41 -5.69 -15.86
C ARG A 569 -21.10 -5.93 -15.10
N ILE A 570 -21.14 -6.78 -14.09
CA ILE A 570 -19.96 -7.22 -13.34
C ILE A 570 -19.84 -8.73 -13.50
N ILE A 571 -18.69 -9.22 -13.94
CA ILE A 571 -18.41 -10.63 -14.21
C ILE A 571 -17.16 -11.03 -13.43
N LEU A 572 -17.33 -11.98 -12.51
CA LEU A 572 -16.34 -12.49 -11.56
C LEU A 572 -16.37 -14.03 -11.60
N LEU A 573 -16.06 -14.63 -12.76
CA LEU A 573 -16.10 -16.09 -12.92
C LEU A 573 -14.76 -16.73 -12.54
N GLY A 574 -14.75 -17.89 -11.90
CA GLY A 574 -13.52 -18.59 -11.49
C GLY A 574 -12.64 -17.79 -10.51
N CYS A 575 -13.21 -16.85 -9.75
CA CYS A 575 -12.49 -15.99 -8.81
C CYS A 575 -12.38 -16.66 -7.44
N GLU A 576 -11.53 -17.69 -7.33
CA GLU A 576 -11.43 -18.58 -6.15
C GLU A 576 -11.04 -17.87 -4.85
N LYS A 577 -10.35 -16.73 -4.93
CA LYS A 577 -9.82 -15.99 -3.77
C LYS A 577 -10.66 -14.79 -3.36
N LEU A 578 -11.80 -14.56 -4.01
CA LEU A 578 -12.64 -13.41 -3.76
C LEU A 578 -13.27 -13.50 -2.36
N GLY A 579 -12.86 -12.60 -1.47
CA GLY A 579 -13.35 -12.54 -0.09
C GLY A 579 -14.39 -11.45 0.15
N THR A 580 -14.31 -10.33 -0.57
CA THR A 580 -15.24 -9.21 -0.32
C THR A 580 -15.45 -8.30 -1.53
N ILE A 581 -16.67 -7.76 -1.63
CA ILE A 581 -17.04 -6.68 -2.54
C ILE A 581 -17.57 -5.53 -1.70
N VAL A 582 -16.87 -4.39 -1.73
CA VAL A 582 -17.22 -3.23 -0.92
C VAL A 582 -17.96 -2.21 -1.80
N TRP A 583 -19.26 -2.04 -1.57
CA TRP A 583 -20.13 -1.18 -2.37
C TRP A 583 -20.09 0.29 -1.91
N ALA A 584 -20.55 1.20 -2.77
CA ALA A 584 -20.69 2.62 -2.45
C ALA A 584 -21.76 2.87 -1.38
N LEU A 585 -21.46 3.71 -0.39
CA LEU A 585 -22.31 3.99 0.79
C LEU A 585 -23.57 4.84 0.48
N ARG A 586 -23.77 5.30 -0.76
CA ARG A 586 -24.87 6.20 -1.16
C ARG A 586 -25.60 5.75 -2.41
N VAL A 587 -25.84 4.45 -2.56
CA VAL A 587 -26.70 3.95 -3.63
C VAL A 587 -28.16 4.13 -3.23
N THR A 588 -28.79 5.19 -3.75
CA THR A 588 -30.26 5.34 -3.71
C THR A 588 -30.90 4.29 -4.63
N ASP A 589 -32.09 3.82 -4.28
CA ASP A 589 -32.82 2.79 -5.03
C ASP A 589 -32.81 3.07 -6.56
N GLY A 590 -32.34 2.09 -7.35
CA GLY A 590 -32.41 2.10 -8.82
C GLY A 590 -31.08 2.15 -9.59
N TRP A 591 -29.92 2.27 -8.94
CA TRP A 591 -28.62 2.41 -9.63
C TRP A 591 -27.66 1.26 -9.33
N TRP A 592 -28.14 0.03 -9.48
CA TRP A 592 -27.36 -1.21 -9.28
C TRP A 592 -26.98 -1.86 -10.62
N PRO A 593 -25.96 -2.72 -10.65
CA PRO A 593 -25.65 -3.49 -11.85
C PRO A 593 -26.87 -4.26 -12.37
N GLU A 594 -27.16 -4.12 -13.67
CA GLU A 594 -28.19 -4.90 -14.38
C GLU A 594 -27.80 -6.40 -14.41
N VAL A 595 -26.50 -6.70 -14.46
CA VAL A 595 -25.95 -8.06 -14.48
C VAL A 595 -24.84 -8.18 -13.44
N LEU A 596 -24.91 -9.20 -12.60
CA LEU A 596 -23.84 -9.58 -11.68
C LEU A 596 -23.64 -11.09 -11.77
N HIS A 597 -22.48 -11.51 -12.27
CA HIS A 597 -22.08 -12.91 -12.32
C HIS A 597 -20.92 -13.13 -11.36
N ILE A 598 -21.11 -13.97 -10.34
CA ILE A 598 -20.05 -14.36 -9.41
C ILE A 598 -19.95 -15.88 -9.45
N ASP A 599 -18.75 -16.40 -9.69
CA ASP A 599 -18.42 -17.81 -9.53
C ASP A 599 -17.06 -17.91 -8.83
N THR A 600 -17.07 -18.47 -7.63
CA THR A 600 -15.87 -18.69 -6.81
C THR A 600 -15.44 -20.15 -6.78
N THR A 601 -16.04 -21.00 -7.62
CA THR A 601 -15.63 -22.41 -7.77
C THR A 601 -14.35 -22.51 -8.59
N SER A 602 -13.60 -23.62 -8.39
CA SER A 602 -12.32 -23.76 -9.10
C SER A 602 -12.52 -23.76 -10.61
N THR A 603 -11.57 -23.23 -11.37
CA THR A 603 -11.64 -23.15 -12.85
C THR A 603 -12.02 -24.49 -13.51
N LEU A 604 -11.52 -25.61 -12.98
CA LEU A 604 -11.86 -26.96 -13.42
C LEU A 604 -13.31 -27.37 -13.07
N THR A 605 -13.81 -26.95 -11.90
CA THR A 605 -15.20 -27.20 -11.47
C THR A 605 -16.17 -26.29 -12.20
N SER A 606 -15.81 -25.05 -12.50
CA SER A 606 -16.61 -24.10 -13.29
C SER A 606 -16.81 -24.61 -14.72
N ALA A 607 -15.75 -25.12 -15.36
CA ALA A 607 -15.85 -25.82 -16.64
C ALA A 607 -16.76 -27.06 -16.55
N PHE A 608 -16.68 -27.83 -15.46
CA PHE A 608 -17.51 -29.00 -15.20
C PHE A 608 -18.98 -28.66 -14.94
N PHE A 609 -19.28 -27.60 -14.18
CA PHE A 609 -20.65 -27.12 -13.95
C PHE A 609 -21.25 -26.56 -15.24
N SER A 610 -20.47 -25.83 -16.03
CA SER A 610 -20.85 -25.37 -17.37
C SER A 610 -21.21 -26.55 -18.29
N LEU A 611 -20.44 -27.65 -18.21
CA LEU A 611 -20.70 -28.90 -18.93
C LEU A 611 -21.90 -29.70 -18.36
N ARG A 612 -22.14 -29.62 -17.05
CA ARG A 612 -23.24 -30.34 -16.38
C ARG A 612 -24.58 -29.65 -16.63
N THR A 613 -24.61 -28.33 -16.73
CA THR A 613 -25.79 -27.58 -17.22
C THR A 613 -26.16 -27.89 -18.66
N THR A 614 -25.24 -28.46 -19.46
CA THR A 614 -25.52 -28.90 -20.84
C THR A 614 -26.06 -30.34 -20.93
N LEU A 615 -25.94 -31.16 -19.88
CA LEU A 615 -26.23 -32.61 -19.92
C LEU A 615 -27.51 -33.04 -19.18
N THR A 616 -28.22 -32.16 -18.47
CA THR A 616 -29.48 -32.50 -17.76
C THR A 616 -30.74 -32.49 -18.64
N SER A 617 -30.60 -32.53 -19.98
CA SER A 617 -31.72 -32.53 -20.93
C SER A 617 -31.74 -33.74 -21.89
N ALA A 618 -31.28 -34.92 -21.45
CA ALA A 618 -31.56 -36.15 -22.21
C ALA A 618 -31.44 -37.40 -21.33
N TYR A 619 -32.57 -37.95 -20.90
CA TYR A 619 -32.66 -39.37 -20.56
C TYR A 619 -33.61 -40.08 -21.52
N ALA A 620 -33.20 -41.31 -21.84
CA ALA A 620 -33.89 -42.38 -22.56
C ALA A 620 -33.68 -42.40 -24.09
N GLY A 621 -33.16 -43.54 -24.54
CA GLY A 621 -32.62 -43.75 -25.88
C GLY A 621 -33.64 -44.26 -26.89
N GLU A 622 -33.29 -44.12 -28.16
CA GLU A 622 -33.02 -45.19 -29.13
C GLU A 622 -32.45 -44.55 -30.41
N ALA A 623 -31.78 -45.34 -31.24
CA ALA A 623 -30.85 -44.91 -32.27
C ALA A 623 -31.52 -44.48 -33.61
N PRO A 624 -30.75 -44.17 -34.67
CA PRO A 624 -30.52 -42.82 -35.19
C PRO A 624 -31.29 -42.57 -36.50
N LEU A 625 -31.47 -41.31 -36.93
CA LEU A 625 -31.38 -40.92 -38.37
C LEU A 625 -31.44 -39.40 -38.55
N ALA A 626 -30.38 -38.88 -39.18
CA ALA A 626 -30.25 -37.65 -39.97
C ALA A 626 -30.52 -36.27 -39.32
N LEU A 627 -29.42 -35.55 -39.05
CA LEU A 627 -29.34 -34.08 -38.96
C LEU A 627 -29.82 -33.42 -40.27
N PRO A 628 -30.41 -32.20 -40.21
CA PRO A 628 -29.57 -31.01 -40.37
C PRO A 628 -29.96 -29.79 -39.49
N HIS A 629 -28.96 -28.93 -39.25
CA HIS A 629 -29.01 -27.62 -38.56
C HIS A 629 -28.78 -27.61 -37.05
N ALA A 630 -27.53 -27.83 -36.63
CA ALA A 630 -27.07 -27.69 -35.25
C ALA A 630 -26.00 -26.58 -35.08
N ASP A 631 -26.12 -25.46 -35.80
CA ASP A 631 -25.19 -24.32 -35.63
C ASP A 631 -25.88 -23.00 -35.19
N ARG A 632 -27.21 -22.97 -35.12
CA ARG A 632 -27.96 -21.79 -34.64
C ARG A 632 -28.34 -21.84 -33.16
N SER A 633 -28.35 -23.03 -32.55
CA SER A 633 -28.84 -23.24 -31.18
C SER A 633 -27.81 -22.96 -30.09
N LEU A 634 -26.50 -23.05 -30.38
CA LEU A 634 -25.46 -22.81 -29.35
C LEU A 634 -25.29 -21.32 -29.02
N GLN A 635 -25.45 -20.46 -30.02
CA GLN A 635 -25.36 -19.01 -29.88
C GLN A 635 -26.67 -18.43 -29.31
N GLN A 636 -27.83 -18.96 -29.72
CA GLN A 636 -29.12 -18.62 -29.11
C GLN A 636 -29.23 -19.10 -27.65
N TYR A 637 -28.65 -20.25 -27.25
CA TYR A 637 -28.65 -20.67 -25.85
C TYR A 637 -27.67 -19.86 -24.98
N LYS A 638 -26.54 -19.41 -25.54
CA LYS A 638 -25.69 -18.36 -24.95
C LYS A 638 -26.33 -16.97 -24.94
N GLU A 639 -27.38 -16.72 -25.73
CA GLU A 639 -28.16 -15.48 -25.66
C GLU A 639 -29.36 -15.61 -24.70
N GLU A 640 -29.93 -16.82 -24.54
CA GLU A 640 -31.08 -17.10 -23.67
C GLU A 640 -30.70 -17.34 -22.20
N THR A 641 -29.54 -17.93 -21.92
CA THR A 641 -29.04 -18.13 -20.54
C THR A 641 -28.50 -16.84 -19.90
N PHE A 642 -28.35 -15.77 -20.71
CA PHE A 642 -27.71 -14.49 -20.36
C PHE A 642 -28.68 -13.30 -20.40
N LYS A 643 -30.00 -13.54 -20.44
CA LYS A 643 -31.00 -12.48 -20.28
C LYS A 643 -31.02 -11.98 -18.84
N GLY A 644 -30.25 -10.92 -18.59
CA GLY A 644 -30.40 -9.92 -17.53
C GLY A 644 -30.80 -10.43 -16.15
N GLY A 645 -29.84 -10.56 -15.24
CA GLY A 645 -30.09 -10.89 -13.84
C GLY A 645 -28.81 -11.14 -13.05
N TRP A 646 -28.94 -11.36 -11.75
CA TRP A 646 -27.81 -11.70 -10.89
C TRP A 646 -27.70 -13.21 -10.73
N ARG A 647 -26.52 -13.76 -10.98
CA ARG A 647 -26.19 -15.18 -10.75
C ARG A 647 -24.94 -15.29 -9.90
N ILE A 648 -25.05 -15.96 -8.77
CA ILE A 648 -24.00 -16.02 -7.76
C ILE A 648 -23.80 -17.48 -7.37
N THR A 649 -22.63 -18.04 -7.69
CA THR A 649 -22.22 -19.39 -7.32
C THR A 649 -21.04 -19.28 -6.36
N LEU A 650 -21.25 -19.74 -5.13
CA LEU A 650 -20.31 -19.54 -4.03
C LEU A 650 -19.79 -20.86 -3.48
N THR A 651 -18.50 -20.92 -3.22
CA THR A 651 -17.90 -21.94 -2.35
C THR A 651 -18.01 -21.55 -0.88
N GLU A 652 -17.97 -20.24 -0.59
CA GLU A 652 -18.05 -19.67 0.75
C GLU A 652 -19.26 -18.74 0.94
N THR A 653 -20.11 -19.05 1.92
CA THR A 653 -21.36 -18.31 2.16
C THR A 653 -21.15 -16.94 2.78
N ARG A 654 -20.01 -16.70 3.44
CA ARG A 654 -19.66 -15.40 4.07
C ARG A 654 -19.57 -14.26 3.04
N LEU A 655 -19.27 -14.56 1.77
CA LEU A 655 -19.27 -13.56 0.70
C LEU A 655 -20.65 -12.92 0.48
N LEU A 656 -21.75 -13.60 0.86
CA LEU A 656 -23.10 -13.03 0.80
C LEU A 656 -23.26 -11.77 1.66
N ARG A 657 -22.42 -11.55 2.68
CA ARG A 657 -22.41 -10.31 3.47
C ARG A 657 -22.08 -9.08 2.63
N SER A 658 -21.26 -9.25 1.58
CA SER A 658 -21.02 -8.19 0.61
C SER A 658 -22.32 -7.72 -0.06
N LEU A 659 -23.36 -8.55 -0.09
CA LEU A 659 -24.68 -8.22 -0.65
C LEU A 659 -25.63 -7.56 0.37
N ALA A 660 -25.22 -7.37 1.63
CA ALA A 660 -26.05 -6.67 2.62
C ALA A 660 -26.34 -5.23 2.20
N SER A 661 -25.34 -4.56 1.62
CA SER A 661 -25.45 -3.18 1.10
C SER A 661 -26.45 -3.04 -0.05
N VAL A 662 -26.77 -4.14 -0.73
CA VAL A 662 -27.65 -4.18 -1.92
C VAL A 662 -28.99 -4.85 -1.62
N ARG A 663 -29.28 -5.12 -0.33
CA ARG A 663 -30.47 -5.86 0.13
C ARG A 663 -31.80 -5.27 -0.36
N ASN A 664 -31.93 -3.95 -0.48
CA ASN A 664 -33.15 -3.33 -0.98
C ASN A 664 -33.38 -3.60 -2.48
N PHE A 665 -32.32 -3.73 -3.27
CA PHE A 665 -32.40 -4.12 -4.68
C PHE A 665 -32.81 -5.58 -4.84
N LEU A 666 -32.26 -6.47 -4.01
CA LEU A 666 -32.59 -7.89 -4.01
C LEU A 666 -34.09 -8.17 -3.76
N LYS A 667 -34.83 -7.22 -3.17
CA LYS A 667 -36.29 -7.32 -2.99
C LYS A 667 -37.07 -7.22 -4.31
N HIS A 668 -36.48 -6.62 -5.33
CA HIS A 668 -37.15 -6.29 -6.59
C HIS A 668 -36.50 -6.96 -7.82
N ALA A 669 -35.38 -7.64 -7.65
CA ALA A 669 -34.63 -8.30 -8.71
C ALA A 669 -34.71 -9.83 -8.60
N SER A 670 -34.71 -10.52 -9.74
CA SER A 670 -34.55 -11.98 -9.76
C SER A 670 -33.06 -12.34 -9.62
N VAL A 671 -32.72 -13.08 -8.57
CA VAL A 671 -31.34 -13.48 -8.24
C VAL A 671 -31.27 -14.99 -8.07
N HIS A 672 -30.34 -15.61 -8.80
CA HIS A 672 -30.02 -17.03 -8.69
C HIS A 672 -28.78 -17.21 -7.82
N ILE A 673 -28.91 -17.91 -6.69
CA ILE A 673 -27.78 -18.17 -5.76
C ILE A 673 -27.61 -19.67 -5.58
N ASP A 674 -26.44 -20.18 -5.97
CA ASP A 674 -26.01 -21.56 -5.73
C ASP A 674 -24.85 -21.57 -4.73
N ILE A 675 -24.93 -22.42 -3.70
CA ILE A 675 -23.85 -22.63 -2.72
C ILE A 675 -23.31 -24.04 -2.90
N CYS A 676 -22.05 -24.16 -3.31
CA CYS A 676 -21.35 -25.41 -3.57
C CYS A 676 -20.34 -25.70 -2.44
N PRO A 677 -20.58 -26.69 -1.56
CA PRO A 677 -19.66 -26.98 -0.47
C PRO A 677 -18.33 -27.55 -0.99
N ALA A 678 -17.21 -27.03 -0.44
CA ALA A 678 -15.83 -27.40 -0.79
C ALA A 678 -15.53 -28.91 -0.71
N ALA A 679 -16.27 -29.67 0.10
CA ALA A 679 -16.08 -31.11 0.30
C ALA A 679 -16.38 -31.99 -0.94
N THR A 680 -16.98 -31.44 -1.99
CA THR A 680 -17.25 -32.20 -3.23
C THR A 680 -16.02 -32.27 -4.16
N VAL A 681 -14.94 -31.56 -3.83
CA VAL A 681 -13.74 -31.39 -4.68
C VAL A 681 -12.67 -32.48 -4.44
N GLY A 682 -12.83 -33.34 -3.42
CA GLY A 682 -11.90 -34.45 -3.12
C GLY A 682 -12.60 -35.76 -2.77
N GLY A 683 -12.99 -36.56 -3.77
CA GLY A 683 -13.75 -37.80 -3.57
C GLY A 683 -13.33 -38.95 -4.49
N SER A 684 -12.20 -39.58 -4.16
CA SER A 684 -11.79 -40.98 -4.37
C SER A 684 -11.94 -41.67 -5.74
N TYR A 685 -10.80 -41.83 -6.43
CA TYR A 685 -10.51 -43.04 -7.20
C TYR A 685 -10.24 -44.19 -6.21
N ALA A 686 -11.13 -45.17 -6.14
CA ALA A 686 -10.84 -46.48 -5.54
C ALA A 686 -11.56 -47.57 -6.34
N GLN A 687 -10.79 -48.28 -7.16
CA GLN A 687 -11.16 -49.56 -7.74
C GLN A 687 -11.36 -50.61 -6.64
N GLY A 688 -12.43 -51.41 -6.74
CA GLY A 688 -12.62 -52.60 -5.92
C GLY A 688 -13.94 -53.29 -6.22
N MET A 689 -13.92 -54.30 -7.10
CA MET A 689 -15.04 -55.22 -7.33
C MET A 689 -15.28 -56.10 -6.08
N ASN A 690 -16.52 -56.16 -5.57
CA ASN A 690 -17.19 -57.44 -5.28
C ASN A 690 -18.67 -57.28 -4.84
N GLY A 691 -19.54 -58.07 -5.48
CA GLY A 691 -20.64 -58.82 -4.85
C GLY A 691 -21.78 -58.11 -4.12
N ASN A 692 -22.92 -57.97 -4.81
CA ASN A 692 -24.30 -58.07 -4.31
C ASN A 692 -24.62 -57.52 -2.90
N LYS A 693 -25.03 -56.25 -2.85
CA LYS A 693 -26.17 -55.80 -2.03
C LYS A 693 -26.58 -54.39 -2.47
N LEU A 694 -27.83 -54.27 -2.95
CA LEU A 694 -28.49 -52.98 -3.11
C LEU A 694 -28.59 -52.33 -1.72
N VAL A 695 -27.86 -51.24 -1.50
CA VAL A 695 -28.17 -50.24 -0.48
C VAL A 695 -28.41 -48.94 -1.23
N GLN A 696 -29.67 -48.51 -1.28
CA GLN A 696 -30.07 -47.22 -1.81
C GLN A 696 -29.43 -46.11 -0.95
N ALA A 697 -28.44 -45.42 -1.49
CA ALA A 697 -28.00 -44.12 -1.00
C ALA A 697 -28.80 -43.02 -1.72
N GLN A 698 -29.29 -42.06 -0.93
CA GLN A 698 -30.21 -40.99 -1.32
C GLN A 698 -29.69 -40.13 -2.50
N PRO A 699 -30.58 -39.60 -3.35
CA PRO A 699 -30.18 -38.74 -4.46
C PRO A 699 -29.66 -37.38 -3.98
N GLN A 700 -28.61 -36.93 -4.67
CA GLN A 700 -27.97 -35.62 -4.55
C GLN A 700 -28.99 -34.46 -4.56
N THR A 701 -28.84 -33.51 -3.65
CA THR A 701 -29.64 -32.28 -3.63
C THR A 701 -29.10 -31.30 -4.67
N SER A 702 -29.52 -31.44 -5.93
CA SER A 702 -29.43 -30.35 -6.90
C SER A 702 -30.66 -29.47 -6.71
N THR A 703 -30.49 -28.28 -6.15
CA THR A 703 -31.57 -27.30 -6.08
C THR A 703 -31.56 -26.50 -7.38
N ILE A 704 -32.27 -26.97 -8.41
CA ILE A 704 -32.61 -26.14 -9.57
C ILE A 704 -33.71 -25.20 -9.13
N VAL A 705 -33.34 -23.93 -8.98
CA VAL A 705 -34.20 -22.83 -8.55
C VAL A 705 -34.80 -22.15 -9.79
N SER A 706 -35.88 -22.68 -10.37
CA SER A 706 -36.63 -21.95 -11.42
C SER A 706 -37.86 -21.28 -10.81
N SER A 707 -37.82 -19.94 -10.75
CA SER A 707 -38.88 -19.00 -10.33
C SER A 707 -39.54 -19.24 -8.97
N GLU A 708 -39.48 -18.22 -8.11
CA GLU A 708 -40.02 -18.15 -6.73
C GLU A 708 -39.27 -18.99 -5.69
N TYR A 709 -38.17 -18.46 -5.14
CA TYR A 709 -37.63 -18.99 -3.88
C TYR A 709 -38.16 -18.20 -2.70
N VAL A 710 -39.30 -18.69 -2.21
CA VAL A 710 -39.46 -18.90 -0.77
C VAL A 710 -38.49 -20.05 -0.40
N LEU A 711 -37.33 -19.70 0.14
CA LEU A 711 -36.42 -20.65 0.79
C LEU A 711 -37.18 -21.41 1.90
N LYS A 712 -37.07 -22.74 1.93
CA LYS A 712 -37.68 -23.60 2.96
C LYS A 712 -37.07 -23.45 4.37
N THR A 713 -36.18 -22.47 4.55
CA THR A 713 -35.70 -21.98 5.85
C THR A 713 -35.47 -20.47 5.77
N GLY A 714 -36.57 -19.70 5.78
CA GLY A 714 -36.56 -18.25 5.99
C GLY A 714 -36.15 -17.40 4.78
N PRO A 715 -36.56 -16.12 4.73
CA PRO A 715 -36.19 -15.20 3.64
C PRO A 715 -34.67 -15.03 3.56
N VAL A 716 -34.16 -14.66 2.38
CA VAL A 716 -32.75 -14.25 2.15
C VAL A 716 -32.27 -13.23 3.19
N GLU A 717 -33.20 -12.47 3.80
CA GLU A 717 -32.96 -11.61 4.97
C GLU A 717 -32.34 -12.31 6.19
N VAL A 718 -32.53 -13.62 6.37
CA VAL A 718 -32.01 -14.41 7.51
C VAL A 718 -30.57 -14.87 7.26
N MET A 719 -30.14 -15.00 6.00
CA MET A 719 -28.76 -15.36 5.63
C MET A 719 -27.83 -14.15 5.48
N ILE A 720 -28.36 -12.93 5.52
CA ILE A 720 -27.62 -11.65 5.38
C ILE A 720 -27.25 -11.06 6.76
N ILE A 721 -27.59 -11.71 7.87
CA ILE A 721 -27.29 -11.25 9.25
C ILE A 721 -25.90 -11.71 9.71
#